data_AF-A0A3D4FDL0-F1
#
_entry.id   AF-A0A3D4FDL0-F1
#
_cell.length_a   1.000
_cell.length_b   1.000
_cell.length_c   1.000
_cell.angle_alpha   90.00
_cell.angle_beta   90.00
_cell.angle_gamma   90.00
#
_symmetry.space_group_name_H-M   'P 1'
#
loop_
_entity.id
_entity.type
_entity.pdbx_description
1 polymer ?
#
loop_
_entity_poly.entity_id
_entity_poly.type
_entity_poly.pdbx_seq_one_letter_code
_entity_poly.pdbx_strand_id
1 'polypeptide(L)'
;MKPALPFRLFVPHSRTYLIALGIGGCLQILMGPSCLVAQKKAPDAGFGLLAHWPFDENYSSSVNNDLYEGRPVGGAFTSIHKDKQVAKVGAGALRLDSGRASGQKTFVAVRNPLFGVRNSDVFTVVAWYRHEDLSGDGSDTRSFVWESTPGFSLAFGVREEEGRHDAEWWFQTASHAAISDASGPPIAQGQWVHVAMVWNASQGYGKYYHQGELRDEVALPRGESLEEMSGFHIGNHRAGDGSRDWDGYIDDVAVYDLELTPTQIRALVAGRENGQVVHAGNLLQQVPQPEHQKVIPRPPDFKPPLPLWNGERSQGPLVGHVSDDSAILWARVPVSGTYTLEVTRPGDSDTPPQSFEAVARASEDWCLRWEVSPLDAHTVYRYRIHRASETLWEGEDLTFRTAPEKGVPAEVTLAFGSCANFEASSIWTRIRSEGADGMVLLGDTPYIDVTDLDRVHDAYRRFSSIPTLSETLKSIPFWGTWDDHDFGRNDSDGTLPGKEHSRTGFVHYRPNATFGQNDEGIYTKFRYGPVEVFLLDTRWFSRTEPSWADPEKPTLLGKAQWEWLKQGLLASDAPFKLLACGMIWDDKKNGESDDWGTYMHERQALQDWLGQERIEGVILIGGDIHVSRLLQYETVEQVGYPLYQFIVSPMHGSVIPSLNVPHPALLESAEEPHVFLKLHADTTVSPATLEATWMNREGKVIFNIQLDRDQLSRAK
;
A
#
# COMPACT_ATOMS: atom_id res chain seq x y z
N MET A 1 -31.18 -0.60 -77.30
CA MET A 1 -30.83 0.82 -77.10
C MET A 1 -29.65 0.90 -76.13
N LYS A 2 -28.76 1.88 -76.33
CA LYS A 2 -27.60 2.26 -75.49
C LYS A 2 -27.88 3.69 -74.93
N PRO A 3 -27.03 4.32 -74.10
CA PRO A 3 -26.38 3.83 -72.86
C PRO A 3 -26.31 4.94 -71.76
N ALA A 4 -25.64 4.67 -70.62
CA ALA A 4 -24.71 5.63 -69.99
C ALA A 4 -23.66 4.91 -69.10
N LEU A 5 -22.46 5.46 -69.05
CA LEU A 5 -21.19 5.04 -68.39
C LEU A 5 -20.44 6.38 -68.07
N PRO A 6 -19.11 6.46 -67.75
CA PRO A 6 -18.07 5.52 -67.27
C PRO A 6 -17.48 6.00 -65.89
N PHE A 7 -16.39 5.50 -65.27
CA PHE A 7 -14.95 5.31 -65.61
C PHE A 7 -14.23 4.60 -64.42
N ARG A 8 -12.91 4.31 -64.40
CA ARG A 8 -12.03 3.42 -65.21
C ARG A 8 -10.66 3.32 -64.49
N LEU A 9 -10.02 2.15 -64.45
CA LEU A 9 -8.63 1.99 -63.94
C LEU A 9 -7.56 2.42 -64.97
N PHE A 10 -6.36 2.82 -64.53
CA PHE A 10 -5.05 2.18 -64.82
C PHE A 10 -3.84 2.96 -64.25
N VAL A 11 -2.73 2.25 -64.05
CA VAL A 11 -1.34 2.71 -63.70
C VAL A 11 -0.41 2.45 -64.93
N PRO A 12 0.94 2.69 -64.97
CA PRO A 12 1.95 2.91 -63.90
C PRO A 12 3.04 3.99 -64.23
N HIS A 13 4.21 3.92 -63.55
CA HIS A 13 5.58 4.34 -63.94
C HIS A 13 6.31 5.52 -63.23
N SER A 14 7.64 5.35 -63.17
CA SER A 14 8.64 5.99 -62.32
C SER A 14 9.56 6.98 -63.07
N ARG A 15 10.23 7.89 -62.32
CA ARG A 15 11.61 8.35 -62.61
C ARG A 15 12.21 9.24 -61.50
N THR A 16 13.49 8.99 -61.20
CA THR A 16 14.40 9.83 -60.38
C THR A 16 14.99 10.97 -61.25
N TYR A 17 15.46 12.09 -60.67
CA TYR A 17 16.83 12.66 -60.82
C TYR A 17 17.02 14.12 -60.30
N LEU A 18 18.11 14.32 -59.54
CA LEU A 18 19.05 15.46 -59.43
C LEU A 18 18.67 16.91 -58.95
N ILE A 19 19.20 17.25 -57.76
CA ILE A 19 20.10 18.39 -57.36
C ILE A 19 19.96 19.80 -58.00
N ALA A 20 19.87 20.83 -57.14
CA ALA A 20 20.51 22.16 -57.34
C ALA A 20 20.78 22.88 -55.99
N LEU A 21 21.91 23.60 -55.87
CA LEU A 21 22.26 24.51 -54.74
C LEU A 21 21.84 25.97 -55.04
N GLY A 22 21.67 26.84 -54.02
CA GLY A 22 21.40 28.28 -54.25
C GLY A 22 21.30 29.23 -53.04
N ILE A 23 22.42 29.46 -52.35
CA ILE A 23 22.90 30.68 -51.63
C ILE A 23 21.92 31.88 -51.35
N GLY A 24 21.84 32.29 -50.07
CA GLY A 24 21.70 33.68 -49.56
C GLY A 24 20.32 34.36 -49.62
N GLY A 25 19.91 35.25 -48.70
CA GLY A 25 20.49 35.72 -47.42
C GLY A 25 19.68 36.93 -46.86
N CYS A 26 19.68 37.17 -45.53
CA CYS A 26 19.09 38.32 -44.78
C CYS A 26 17.61 38.68 -45.06
N LEU A 27 16.70 38.76 -44.08
CA LEU A 27 16.69 39.73 -42.97
C LEU A 27 15.61 39.33 -41.93
N GLN A 28 15.73 39.78 -40.68
CA GLN A 28 14.76 39.53 -39.59
C GLN A 28 13.41 40.23 -39.82
N ILE A 29 12.31 39.68 -39.24
CA ILE A 29 11.47 40.38 -38.23
C ILE A 29 10.34 39.48 -37.67
N LEU A 30 10.35 39.34 -36.33
CA LEU A 30 9.27 39.11 -35.35
C LEU A 30 8.29 37.91 -35.37
N MET A 31 8.02 37.47 -34.13
CA MET A 31 6.91 36.66 -33.59
C MET A 31 6.94 35.13 -33.83
N GLY A 32 7.28 34.40 -32.78
CA GLY A 32 6.90 33.00 -32.61
C GLY A 32 6.08 32.79 -31.33
N PRO A 33 5.43 31.63 -31.18
CA PRO A 33 5.14 31.04 -29.89
C PRO A 33 6.09 29.86 -29.61
N SER A 34 6.63 29.81 -28.40
CA SER A 34 7.52 28.76 -27.93
C SER A 34 6.81 27.40 -27.90
N CYS A 35 7.43 26.37 -28.49
CA CYS A 35 7.04 24.98 -28.29
C CYS A 35 8.21 24.25 -27.62
N LEU A 36 8.18 24.18 -26.28
CA LEU A 36 9.12 23.37 -25.51
C LEU A 36 8.75 21.89 -25.70
N VAL A 37 9.41 21.23 -26.64
CA VAL A 37 9.40 19.77 -26.75
C VAL A 37 10.16 19.23 -25.54
N ALA A 38 9.43 18.63 -24.60
CA ALA A 38 10.04 17.88 -23.51
C ALA A 38 10.86 16.72 -24.09
N GLN A 39 12.19 16.81 -24.02
CA GLN A 39 13.05 15.67 -24.31
C GLN A 39 12.83 14.62 -23.23
N LYS A 40 12.20 13.49 -23.61
CA LYS A 40 12.20 12.30 -22.77
C LYS A 40 13.66 11.89 -22.51
N LYS A 41 14.10 11.98 -21.25
CA LYS A 41 15.29 11.26 -20.78
C LYS A 41 15.09 9.76 -21.04
N ALA A 42 16.19 9.04 -21.26
CA ALA A 42 16.17 7.57 -21.29
C ALA A 42 15.73 7.03 -19.90
N PRO A 43 14.97 5.93 -19.85
CA PRO A 43 14.41 5.40 -18.59
C PRO A 43 15.47 4.98 -17.56
N ASP A 44 16.70 4.70 -18.00
CA ASP A 44 17.77 4.15 -17.17
C ASP A 44 18.64 5.24 -16.50
N ALA A 45 18.34 6.51 -16.73
CA ALA A 45 19.07 7.66 -16.19
C ALA A 45 18.27 8.37 -15.09
N GLY A 46 18.80 8.35 -13.86
CA GLY A 46 18.32 9.14 -12.72
C GLY A 46 18.17 10.64 -12.98
N PHE A 47 17.59 11.32 -11.99
CA PHE A 47 17.04 12.67 -12.19
C PHE A 47 18.13 13.76 -12.20
N GLY A 48 19.21 13.57 -11.46
CA GLY A 48 20.20 14.58 -11.13
C GLY A 48 19.69 15.45 -10.00
N LEU A 49 18.71 16.31 -10.30
CA LEU A 49 17.90 17.03 -9.32
C LEU A 49 16.55 16.32 -9.20
N LEU A 50 16.23 15.83 -8.00
CA LEU A 50 15.11 14.92 -7.73
C LEU A 50 13.86 15.66 -7.21
N ALA A 51 14.07 16.60 -6.30
CA ALA A 51 13.05 17.50 -5.76
C ALA A 51 13.69 18.85 -5.42
N HIS A 52 12.91 19.93 -5.48
CA HIS A 52 13.36 21.28 -5.17
C HIS A 52 12.18 22.16 -4.75
N TRP A 53 12.13 22.57 -3.48
CA TRP A 53 11.12 23.47 -2.95
C TRP A 53 11.74 24.86 -2.76
N PRO A 54 11.53 25.80 -3.71
CA PRO A 54 12.05 27.15 -3.60
C PRO A 54 11.28 28.02 -2.61
N PHE A 55 10.07 27.60 -2.21
CA PHE A 55 9.17 28.36 -1.33
C PHE A 55 8.91 29.83 -1.74
N ASP A 56 9.09 30.16 -3.03
CA ASP A 56 8.79 31.47 -3.61
C ASP A 56 7.27 31.76 -3.66
N GLU A 57 6.48 30.77 -4.07
CA GLU A 57 5.07 30.96 -4.39
C GLU A 57 4.10 30.10 -3.58
N ASN A 58 4.48 28.86 -3.30
CA ASN A 58 3.67 27.81 -2.67
C ASN A 58 4.58 26.70 -2.11
N TYR A 59 4.00 25.56 -1.76
CA TYR A 59 4.70 24.39 -1.20
C TYR A 59 5.06 23.32 -2.26
N SER A 60 4.90 23.62 -3.55
CA SER A 60 5.17 22.68 -4.65
C SER A 60 6.67 22.52 -4.89
N SER A 61 7.08 21.32 -5.28
CA SER A 61 8.42 21.11 -5.82
C SER A 61 8.46 21.64 -7.26
N SER A 62 9.52 22.35 -7.65
CA SER A 62 9.70 22.84 -9.02
C SER A 62 10.08 21.73 -10.01
N VAL A 63 10.40 20.53 -9.52
CA VAL A 63 10.76 19.33 -10.28
C VAL A 63 10.03 18.12 -9.69
N ASN A 64 9.44 17.26 -10.51
CA ASN A 64 8.70 16.06 -10.08
C ASN A 64 7.64 16.34 -9.00
N ASN A 65 6.85 17.42 -9.14
CA ASN A 65 5.83 17.80 -8.14
C ASN A 65 4.75 16.73 -7.92
N ASP A 66 4.46 15.93 -8.95
CA ASP A 66 3.59 14.77 -8.87
C ASP A 66 4.09 13.71 -7.87
N LEU A 67 5.41 13.65 -7.65
CA LEU A 67 6.03 12.82 -6.63
C LEU A 67 6.20 13.55 -5.30
N TYR A 68 6.59 14.83 -5.33
CA TYR A 68 7.15 15.54 -4.18
C TYR A 68 6.42 16.84 -3.82
N GLU A 69 5.10 16.89 -4.05
CA GLU A 69 4.23 17.96 -3.53
C GLU A 69 4.39 18.08 -2.00
N GLY A 70 4.76 19.26 -1.52
CA GLY A 70 4.76 19.58 -0.10
C GLY A 70 3.35 19.94 0.38
N ARG A 71 2.89 19.33 1.46
CA ARG A 71 1.58 19.62 2.08
C ARG A 71 1.74 20.33 3.41
N PRO A 72 1.26 21.58 3.56
CA PRO A 72 1.41 22.33 4.81
C PRO A 72 0.52 21.75 5.92
N VAL A 73 1.10 21.60 7.11
CA VAL A 73 0.42 21.28 8.37
C VAL A 73 0.62 22.46 9.32
N GLY A 74 -0.39 22.83 10.10
CA GLY A 74 -0.37 24.01 10.98
C GLY A 74 -1.26 25.17 10.54
N GLY A 75 -1.97 25.05 9.42
CA GLY A 75 -2.94 26.04 8.97
C GLY A 75 -2.28 27.39 8.68
N ALA A 76 -2.72 28.46 9.33
CA ALA A 76 -2.19 29.82 9.12
C ALA A 76 -0.75 30.03 9.64
N PHE A 77 -0.27 29.14 10.51
CA PHE A 77 1.08 29.21 11.11
C PHE A 77 2.17 28.56 10.23
N THR A 78 1.78 27.91 9.14
CA THR A 78 2.67 27.44 8.08
C THR A 78 2.33 28.25 6.82
N SER A 79 3.23 29.13 6.41
CA SER A 79 2.95 30.12 5.36
C SER A 79 4.15 30.42 4.46
N ILE A 80 3.90 30.99 3.29
CA ILE A 80 4.95 31.49 2.39
C ILE A 80 5.08 33.00 2.55
N HIS A 81 6.20 33.46 3.11
CA HIS A 81 6.51 34.88 3.29
C HIS A 81 7.18 35.43 2.02
N LYS A 82 6.38 36.06 1.14
CA LYS A 82 6.82 36.63 -0.15
C LYS A 82 7.49 38.00 0.00
N ASP A 83 8.57 38.05 0.78
CA ASP A 83 9.38 39.26 0.97
C ASP A 83 10.86 38.99 0.70
N LYS A 84 11.44 39.74 -0.25
CA LYS A 84 12.87 39.70 -0.61
C LYS A 84 13.82 40.20 0.47
N GLN A 85 13.32 40.85 1.53
CA GLN A 85 14.14 41.18 2.71
C GLN A 85 14.29 39.99 3.68
N VAL A 86 13.42 38.99 3.55
CA VAL A 86 13.37 37.81 4.43
C VAL A 86 13.91 36.58 3.71
N ALA A 87 13.49 36.37 2.47
CA ALA A 87 13.94 35.30 1.58
C ALA A 87 15.46 35.29 1.41
N LYS A 88 16.05 34.09 1.42
CA LYS A 88 17.49 33.90 1.20
C LYS A 88 17.80 33.71 -0.28
N VAL A 89 16.91 33.05 -1.00
CA VAL A 89 16.92 32.84 -2.45
C VAL A 89 15.60 33.37 -3.03
N GLY A 90 15.58 33.74 -4.32
CA GLY A 90 14.32 34.04 -5.02
C GLY A 90 13.56 35.29 -4.54
N ALA A 91 12.33 35.06 -4.08
CA ALA A 91 11.27 36.02 -3.80
C ALA A 91 10.43 35.70 -2.56
N GLY A 92 10.53 34.49 -2.00
CA GLY A 92 9.85 34.11 -0.76
C GLY A 92 10.63 33.06 0.05
N ALA A 93 10.13 32.71 1.23
CA ALA A 93 10.62 31.59 2.03
C ALA A 93 9.47 30.97 2.83
N LEU A 94 9.63 29.71 3.26
CA LEU A 94 8.70 29.05 4.17
C LEU A 94 8.86 29.66 5.57
N ARG A 95 7.79 30.26 6.12
CA ARG A 95 7.67 30.61 7.54
C ARG A 95 6.95 29.48 8.26
N LEU A 96 7.56 29.03 9.34
CA LEU A 96 6.95 28.17 10.35
C LEU A 96 6.92 28.94 11.66
N ASP A 97 5.72 29.06 12.24
CA ASP A 97 5.43 29.80 13.47
C ASP A 97 4.99 28.80 14.54
N SER A 98 5.97 28.17 15.20
CA SER A 98 5.72 27.07 16.12
C SER A 98 5.46 27.59 17.52
N GLY A 99 4.38 27.11 18.13
CA GLY A 99 4.06 27.46 19.51
C GLY A 99 2.66 27.04 19.89
N ARG A 100 2.24 27.39 21.11
CA ARG A 100 0.94 26.97 21.65
C ARG A 100 -0.26 27.35 20.78
N ALA A 101 -0.16 28.43 19.99
CA ALA A 101 -1.23 28.90 19.11
C ALA A 101 -1.41 28.00 17.86
N SER A 102 -0.34 27.41 17.34
CA SER A 102 -0.37 26.44 16.24
C SER A 102 -0.63 25.00 16.71
N GLY A 103 -0.89 24.81 18.01
CA GLY A 103 -0.86 23.49 18.64
C GLY A 103 0.53 22.85 18.59
N GLN A 104 1.57 23.67 18.41
CA GLN A 104 2.96 23.32 18.14
C GLN A 104 3.17 22.51 16.85
N LYS A 105 2.22 22.45 15.90
CA LYS A 105 2.32 21.57 14.70
C LYS A 105 2.50 22.35 13.40
N THR A 106 3.71 22.75 13.05
CA THR A 106 4.01 23.54 11.84
C THR A 106 5.10 22.92 10.99
N PHE A 107 4.73 22.36 9.82
CA PHE A 107 5.68 21.77 8.87
C PHE A 107 5.10 21.64 7.47
N VAL A 108 5.95 21.28 6.50
CA VAL A 108 5.54 20.83 5.17
C VAL A 108 5.84 19.33 5.04
N ALA A 109 4.79 18.53 4.85
CA ALA A 109 4.87 17.08 4.69
C ALA A 109 5.09 16.70 3.23
N VAL A 110 6.18 15.99 2.94
CA VAL A 110 6.46 15.33 1.66
C VAL A 110 6.18 13.84 1.86
N ARG A 111 5.07 13.36 1.28
CA ARG A 111 4.47 12.07 1.69
C ARG A 111 4.99 10.83 0.96
N ASN A 112 5.67 11.03 -0.16
CA ASN A 112 6.38 9.98 -0.87
C ASN A 112 7.82 9.85 -0.38
N PRO A 113 8.42 8.66 -0.47
CA PRO A 113 9.79 8.44 -0.05
C PRO A 113 10.73 9.14 -1.04
N LEU A 114 11.69 9.90 -0.52
CA LEU A 114 12.57 10.74 -1.35
C LEU A 114 13.32 9.95 -2.43
N PHE A 115 13.55 8.65 -2.24
CA PHE A 115 14.45 7.87 -3.10
C PHE A 115 13.81 6.65 -3.79
N GLY A 116 12.53 6.37 -3.54
CA GLY A 116 11.83 5.16 -3.96
C GLY A 116 11.66 4.13 -2.84
N VAL A 117 11.13 2.96 -3.20
CA VAL A 117 10.90 1.85 -2.24
C VAL A 117 12.21 1.33 -1.65
N ARG A 118 13.29 1.34 -2.44
CA ARG A 118 14.66 1.18 -1.94
C ARG A 118 15.35 2.53 -1.92
N ASN A 119 16.04 2.83 -0.83
CA ASN A 119 16.83 4.05 -0.67
C ASN A 119 17.91 4.20 -1.77
N SER A 120 18.31 5.43 -2.07
CA SER A 120 19.33 5.70 -3.09
C SER A 120 20.72 5.41 -2.54
N ASP A 121 21.54 4.65 -3.29
CA ASP A 121 22.92 4.34 -2.92
C ASP A 121 23.78 5.60 -2.72
N VAL A 122 23.45 6.68 -3.45
CA VAL A 122 24.09 8.00 -3.30
C VAL A 122 23.03 9.09 -3.38
N PHE A 123 23.13 10.12 -2.55
CA PHE A 123 22.31 11.34 -2.67
C PHE A 123 22.95 12.54 -1.96
N THR A 124 22.41 13.73 -2.23
CA THR A 124 22.67 14.96 -1.47
C THR A 124 21.36 15.64 -1.12
N VAL A 125 21.20 16.12 0.11
CA VAL A 125 20.11 17.01 0.54
C VAL A 125 20.69 18.34 1.00
N VAL A 126 20.10 19.45 0.58
CA VAL A 126 20.52 20.82 0.92
C VAL A 126 19.33 21.67 1.35
N ALA A 127 19.59 22.69 2.16
CA ALA A 127 18.67 23.81 2.40
C ALA A 127 19.41 25.03 2.92
N TRP A 128 18.74 26.18 2.82
CA TRP A 128 18.95 27.29 3.74
C TRP A 128 17.96 27.22 4.90
N TYR A 129 18.41 27.53 6.10
CA TYR A 129 17.57 27.66 7.30
C TYR A 129 18.01 28.86 8.14
N ARG A 130 17.06 29.38 8.92
CA ARG A 130 17.23 30.48 9.88
C ARG A 130 16.20 30.29 10.98
N HIS A 131 16.63 30.15 12.24
CA HIS A 131 15.69 30.09 13.36
C HIS A 131 15.34 31.49 13.87
N GLU A 132 14.14 31.65 14.40
CA GLU A 132 13.71 32.87 15.10
C GLU A 132 13.50 32.60 16.60
N ASP A 133 12.80 31.53 17.00
CA ASP A 133 12.60 31.19 18.42
C ASP A 133 12.38 29.68 18.65
N LEU A 134 13.47 28.95 18.91
CA LEU A 134 13.42 27.50 19.22
C LEU A 134 13.05 27.21 20.70
N SER A 135 12.39 28.15 21.40
CA SER A 135 12.00 27.96 22.80
C SER A 135 10.48 27.76 22.97
N GLY A 136 10.09 26.69 23.67
CA GLY A 136 8.67 26.40 23.94
C GLY A 136 7.90 25.76 22.78
N ASP A 137 8.61 25.20 21.79
CA ASP A 137 8.09 24.41 20.66
C ASP A 137 7.79 22.94 21.04
N GLY A 138 7.99 22.57 22.32
CA GLY A 138 7.60 21.28 22.88
C GLY A 138 8.69 20.74 23.79
N SER A 139 9.73 20.19 23.17
CA SER A 139 10.98 19.77 23.79
C SER A 139 12.11 20.61 23.21
N ASP A 140 12.36 21.75 23.87
CA ASP A 140 13.40 22.75 23.55
C ASP A 140 14.80 22.17 23.26
N THR A 141 15.05 20.89 23.59
CA THR A 141 16.30 20.19 23.30
C THR A 141 16.62 20.01 21.80
N ARG A 142 15.62 19.87 20.91
CA ARG A 142 15.85 19.52 19.49
C ARG A 142 14.73 20.00 18.57
N SER A 143 15.10 20.82 17.58
CA SER A 143 14.21 21.37 16.55
C SER A 143 14.72 20.99 15.15
N PHE A 144 13.86 20.51 14.24
CA PHE A 144 14.30 19.91 12.97
C PHE A 144 14.03 20.78 11.74
N VAL A 145 15.07 21.06 10.95
CA VAL A 145 14.90 21.58 9.59
C VAL A 145 14.31 20.51 8.69
N TRP A 146 14.70 19.24 8.89
CA TRP A 146 14.01 18.08 8.33
C TRP A 146 14.22 16.79 9.13
N GLU A 147 13.25 15.87 9.06
CA GLU A 147 13.40 14.46 9.44
C GLU A 147 12.59 13.58 8.49
N SER A 148 13.10 12.39 8.17
CA SER A 148 12.38 11.35 7.42
C SER A 148 11.21 10.76 8.22
N THR A 149 10.32 10.00 7.56
CA THR A 149 9.25 9.23 8.23
C THR A 149 9.22 7.78 7.73
N PRO A 150 8.90 6.76 8.57
CA PRO A 150 8.51 6.85 9.97
C PRO A 150 9.69 6.87 10.96
N GLY A 151 10.90 6.50 10.50
CA GLY A 151 12.15 6.53 11.26
C GLY A 151 13.02 7.76 10.94
N PHE A 152 14.12 7.94 11.66
CA PHE A 152 15.03 9.09 11.54
C PHE A 152 16.23 8.81 10.60
N SER A 153 16.02 7.99 9.57
CA SER A 153 17.00 7.58 8.54
C SER A 153 17.78 8.73 7.91
N LEU A 154 17.16 9.90 7.77
CA LEU A 154 17.81 11.16 7.43
C LEU A 154 17.22 12.27 8.29
N ALA A 155 18.05 12.91 9.12
CA ALA A 155 17.60 14.00 9.97
C ALA A 155 18.64 15.12 10.07
N PHE A 156 18.18 16.38 10.05
CA PHE A 156 18.99 17.56 10.32
C PHE A 156 18.20 18.55 11.18
N GLY A 157 18.84 19.04 12.23
CA GLY A 157 18.24 19.97 13.15
C GLY A 157 19.26 20.81 13.92
N VAL A 158 18.74 21.48 14.93
CA VAL A 158 19.49 22.27 15.90
C VAL A 158 19.15 21.75 17.29
N ARG A 159 20.17 21.61 18.13
CA ARG A 159 20.08 21.12 19.50
C ARG A 159 20.36 22.24 20.48
N GLU A 160 19.54 22.36 21.51
CA GLU A 160 19.83 23.20 22.67
C GLU A 160 20.68 22.41 23.67
N GLU A 161 21.82 22.98 24.07
CA GLU A 161 22.62 22.47 25.19
C GLU A 161 23.35 23.62 25.90
N GLU A 162 23.08 23.80 27.20
CA GLU A 162 23.67 24.81 28.08
C GLU A 162 23.57 26.27 27.57
N GLY A 163 22.48 26.61 26.89
CA GLY A 163 22.21 27.92 26.29
C GLY A 163 22.84 28.12 24.90
N ARG A 164 23.38 27.06 24.29
CA ARG A 164 23.86 27.06 22.91
C ARG A 164 22.91 26.29 22.00
N HIS A 165 22.81 26.77 20.76
CA HIS A 165 22.07 26.11 19.69
C HIS A 165 23.09 25.54 18.69
N ASP A 166 23.43 24.27 18.80
CA ASP A 166 24.45 23.61 17.96
C ASP A 166 23.77 22.79 16.85
N ALA A 167 24.37 22.73 15.65
CA ALA A 167 23.83 21.88 14.58
C ALA A 167 23.99 20.39 14.90
N GLU A 168 22.92 19.61 14.71
CA GLU A 168 22.89 18.16 14.96
C GLU A 168 22.37 17.44 13.70
N TRP A 169 23.01 16.34 13.31
CA TRP A 169 22.68 15.58 12.11
C TRP A 169 22.70 14.08 12.35
N TRP A 170 21.83 13.33 11.66
CA TRP A 170 21.76 11.87 11.76
C TRP A 170 21.54 11.17 10.42
N PHE A 171 22.10 9.96 10.35
CA PHE A 171 21.66 8.88 9.47
C PHE A 171 21.31 7.64 10.31
N GLN A 172 20.33 6.85 9.87
CA GLN A 172 20.03 5.52 10.43
C GLN A 172 20.23 4.49 9.32
N THR A 173 21.11 3.51 9.54
CA THR A 173 21.40 2.45 8.56
C THR A 173 20.30 1.39 8.53
N ALA A 174 20.24 0.61 7.45
CA ALA A 174 19.34 -0.54 7.35
C ALA A 174 19.69 -1.65 8.37
N SER A 175 20.92 -1.67 8.89
CA SER A 175 21.32 -2.46 10.06
C SER A 175 20.94 -1.83 11.43
N HIS A 176 20.10 -0.80 11.43
CA HIS A 176 19.63 -0.02 12.58
C HIS A 176 20.75 0.65 13.42
N ALA A 177 21.91 0.91 12.83
CA ALA A 177 22.95 1.71 13.45
C ALA A 177 22.67 3.22 13.25
N ALA A 178 22.67 3.98 14.34
CA ALA A 178 22.59 5.43 14.29
C ALA A 178 24.00 6.05 14.12
N ILE A 179 24.14 6.93 13.14
CA ILE A 179 25.36 7.69 12.85
C ILE A 179 25.02 9.17 12.99
N SER A 180 25.74 9.91 13.84
CA SER A 180 25.41 11.31 14.12
C SER A 180 26.58 12.08 14.72
N ASP A 181 26.60 13.40 14.49
CA ASP A 181 27.32 14.34 15.33
C ASP A 181 26.34 15.36 15.93
N ALA A 182 26.55 15.69 17.20
CA ALA A 182 25.78 16.64 18.01
C ALA A 182 26.64 17.79 18.55
N SER A 183 27.93 17.81 18.19
CA SER A 183 28.90 18.84 18.56
C SER A 183 29.15 19.85 17.44
N GLY A 184 28.17 19.98 16.52
CA GLY A 184 28.24 20.83 15.35
C GLY A 184 28.39 22.33 15.68
N PRO A 185 28.66 23.16 14.67
CA PRO A 185 28.89 24.58 14.87
C PRO A 185 27.66 25.30 15.45
N PRO A 186 27.86 26.29 16.34
CA PRO A 186 26.76 27.05 16.94
C PRO A 186 26.05 27.94 15.92
N ILE A 187 24.72 27.99 16.01
CA ILE A 187 23.80 28.66 15.11
C ILE A 187 23.19 29.89 15.79
N ALA A 188 23.59 31.08 15.36
CA ALA A 188 23.03 32.33 15.86
C ALA A 188 21.58 32.54 15.38
N GLN A 189 20.72 33.01 16.29
CA GLN A 189 19.35 33.43 16.03
C GLN A 189 19.28 34.48 14.92
N GLY A 190 18.29 34.36 14.01
CA GLY A 190 18.10 35.29 12.90
C GLY A 190 19.16 35.20 11.77
N GLN A 191 20.13 34.30 11.86
CA GLN A 191 21.14 34.11 10.82
C GLN A 191 20.73 33.03 9.79
N TRP A 192 20.85 33.34 8.51
CA TRP A 192 20.74 32.34 7.43
C TRP A 192 21.98 31.46 7.35
N VAL A 193 21.79 30.14 7.39
CA VAL A 193 22.83 29.11 7.32
C VAL A 193 22.50 28.09 6.24
N HIS A 194 23.50 27.69 5.46
CA HIS A 194 23.37 26.60 4.49
C HIS A 194 23.90 25.29 5.07
N VAL A 195 23.15 24.22 4.85
CA VAL A 195 23.53 22.83 5.14
C VAL A 195 23.57 22.01 3.86
N ALA A 196 24.50 21.07 3.77
CA ALA A 196 24.37 19.92 2.87
C ALA A 196 24.72 18.62 3.58
N MET A 197 23.90 17.59 3.40
CA MET A 197 24.17 16.22 3.84
C MET A 197 24.31 15.33 2.61
N VAL A 198 25.37 14.51 2.59
CA VAL A 198 25.66 13.56 1.50
C VAL A 198 25.67 12.15 2.07
N TRP A 199 25.04 11.22 1.36
CA TRP A 199 25.15 9.78 1.60
C TRP A 199 25.82 9.12 0.39
N ASN A 200 26.74 8.18 0.61
CA ASN A 200 27.34 7.38 -0.45
C ASN A 200 27.67 5.95 0.03
N ALA A 201 26.68 5.06 -0.05
CA ALA A 201 26.80 3.64 0.25
C ALA A 201 27.92 2.97 -0.57
N SER A 202 28.03 3.32 -1.86
CA SER A 202 29.01 2.70 -2.78
C SER A 202 30.46 2.91 -2.35
N GLN A 203 30.76 4.10 -1.79
CA GLN A 203 32.10 4.43 -1.29
C GLN A 203 32.27 4.09 0.19
N GLY A 204 31.16 4.03 0.95
CA GLY A 204 31.12 3.76 2.38
C GLY A 204 31.34 5.02 3.21
N TYR A 205 30.57 6.08 2.99
CA TYR A 205 30.57 7.26 3.86
C TYR A 205 29.25 8.05 3.88
N GLY A 206 29.06 8.80 4.96
CA GLY A 206 28.19 9.99 5.02
C GLY A 206 29.03 11.25 5.25
N LYS A 207 28.58 12.41 4.74
CA LYS A 207 29.25 13.71 4.96
C LYS A 207 28.27 14.80 5.37
N TYR A 208 28.72 15.70 6.23
CA TYR A 208 28.02 16.92 6.62
C TYR A 208 28.84 18.16 6.25
N TYR A 209 28.18 19.12 5.58
CA TYR A 209 28.75 20.42 5.21
C TYR A 209 27.97 21.54 5.88
N HIS A 210 28.72 22.51 6.41
CA HIS A 210 28.19 23.72 7.02
C HIS A 210 28.75 24.96 6.31
N GLN A 211 27.88 25.83 5.80
CA GLN A 211 28.26 27.05 5.05
C GLN A 211 29.26 26.78 3.91
N GLY A 212 29.11 25.65 3.23
CA GLY A 212 29.89 25.30 2.03
C GLY A 212 31.14 24.46 2.30
N GLU A 213 31.60 24.41 3.55
CA GLU A 213 32.79 23.66 3.95
C GLU A 213 32.42 22.32 4.58
N LEU A 214 33.19 21.27 4.24
CA LEU A 214 33.08 19.95 4.84
C LEU A 214 33.43 20.05 6.33
N ARG A 215 32.56 19.51 7.18
CA ARG A 215 32.78 19.42 8.62
C ARG A 215 33.11 17.98 9.00
N ASP A 216 32.18 17.09 8.71
CA ASP A 216 32.27 15.69 9.13
C ASP A 216 32.23 14.77 7.92
N GLU A 217 33.06 13.74 7.95
CA GLU A 217 33.02 12.60 7.02
C GLU A 217 33.14 11.34 7.87
N VAL A 218 32.04 10.57 7.95
CA VAL A 218 31.99 9.33 8.74
C VAL A 218 32.06 8.15 7.79
N ALA A 219 33.06 7.28 8.02
CA ALA A 219 33.25 6.06 7.26
C ALA A 219 32.24 4.97 7.68
N LEU A 220 31.75 4.23 6.68
CA LEU A 220 30.70 3.23 6.80
C LEU A 220 31.12 1.92 6.11
N PRO A 221 30.48 0.78 6.43
CA PRO A 221 30.58 -0.41 5.59
C PRO A 221 30.17 -0.08 4.14
N ARG A 222 30.94 -0.54 3.17
CA ARG A 222 30.59 -0.35 1.75
C ARG A 222 29.36 -1.18 1.40
N GLY A 223 28.39 -0.55 0.75
CA GLY A 223 27.09 -1.15 0.45
C GLY A 223 26.10 -1.10 1.61
N GLU A 224 26.41 -0.40 2.72
CA GLU A 224 25.42 -0.14 3.76
C GLU A 224 24.32 0.79 3.23
N SER A 225 23.07 0.35 3.32
CA SER A 225 21.89 1.15 2.96
C SER A 225 21.41 2.00 4.14
N LEU A 226 20.63 3.05 3.87
CA LEU A 226 19.80 3.67 4.92
C LEU A 226 18.58 2.80 5.24
N GLU A 227 18.07 2.93 6.46
CA GLU A 227 16.77 2.39 6.87
C GLU A 227 15.65 2.99 6.01
N GLU A 228 14.69 2.16 5.61
CA GLU A 228 13.68 2.54 4.63
C GLU A 228 12.87 3.76 5.07
N MET A 229 12.85 4.77 4.19
CA MET A 229 12.06 5.97 4.37
C MET A 229 10.78 5.81 3.57
N SER A 230 9.68 6.27 4.15
CA SER A 230 8.37 6.35 3.51
C SER A 230 8.00 7.78 3.10
N GLY A 231 8.55 8.79 3.79
CA GLY A 231 8.28 10.21 3.59
C GLY A 231 9.31 11.09 4.27
N PHE A 232 9.05 12.41 4.30
CA PHE A 232 9.99 13.44 4.74
C PHE A 232 9.22 14.68 5.21
N HIS A 233 9.55 15.21 6.38
CA HIS A 233 9.02 16.47 6.91
C HIS A 233 10.06 17.58 6.75
N ILE A 234 9.63 18.76 6.30
CA ILE A 234 10.41 19.99 6.32
C ILE A 234 9.88 20.83 7.49
N GLY A 235 10.71 21.04 8.51
CA GLY A 235 10.40 21.86 9.68
C GLY A 235 9.86 21.14 10.92
N ASN A 236 9.86 19.81 10.95
CA ASN A 236 9.45 19.03 12.12
C ASN A 236 10.09 17.63 12.07
N HIS A 237 10.17 16.99 13.22
CA HIS A 237 10.53 15.59 13.36
C HIS A 237 9.43 14.63 12.84
N ARG A 238 9.74 13.33 12.81
CA ARG A 238 8.99 12.28 12.10
C ARG A 238 7.55 12.04 12.55
N ALA A 239 7.21 12.29 13.83
CA ALA A 239 5.85 12.07 14.30
C ALA A 239 4.88 13.21 13.93
N GLY A 240 5.40 14.42 13.62
CA GLY A 240 4.57 15.59 13.35
C GLY A 240 3.63 15.96 14.51
N ASP A 241 3.95 15.52 15.73
CA ASP A 241 3.08 15.62 16.91
C ASP A 241 3.15 16.96 17.64
N GLY A 242 4.11 17.81 17.25
CA GLY A 242 4.34 19.13 17.81
C GLY A 242 5.32 19.19 18.96
N SER A 243 6.19 18.18 19.12
CA SER A 243 7.16 18.14 20.23
C SER A 243 8.56 18.65 19.90
N ARG A 244 8.90 18.92 18.62
CA ARG A 244 10.27 19.16 18.13
C ARG A 244 10.28 19.96 16.81
N ASP A 245 9.46 20.99 16.77
CA ASP A 245 9.15 21.75 15.56
C ASP A 245 10.23 22.78 15.23
N TRP A 246 10.15 23.39 14.05
CA TRP A 246 11.00 24.52 13.68
C TRP A 246 10.21 25.82 13.78
N ASP A 247 10.65 26.76 14.61
CA ASP A 247 10.24 28.17 14.46
C ASP A 247 11.32 28.96 13.72
N GLY A 248 10.96 29.45 12.53
CA GLY A 248 11.87 30.24 11.74
C GLY A 248 11.50 30.27 10.27
N TYR A 249 12.54 30.31 9.44
CA TYR A 249 12.48 30.28 7.99
C TYR A 249 13.30 29.13 7.42
N ILE A 250 12.79 28.52 6.35
CA ILE A 250 13.46 27.49 5.55
C ILE A 250 13.30 27.87 4.06
N ASP A 251 14.33 27.68 3.25
CA ASP A 251 14.39 28.18 1.87
C ASP A 251 15.31 27.30 0.97
N ASP A 252 15.03 27.29 -0.35
CA ASP A 252 15.77 26.59 -1.43
C ASP A 252 16.12 25.13 -1.10
N VAL A 253 15.19 24.39 -0.49
CA VAL A 253 15.39 22.98 -0.11
C VAL A 253 15.47 22.12 -1.36
N ALA A 254 16.49 21.26 -1.49
CA ALA A 254 16.58 20.34 -2.63
C ALA A 254 17.20 18.99 -2.30
N VAL A 255 16.83 18.01 -3.12
CA VAL A 255 17.31 16.63 -3.06
C VAL A 255 17.87 16.26 -4.43
N TYR A 256 19.07 15.66 -4.44
CA TYR A 256 19.77 15.19 -5.63
C TYR A 256 20.04 13.69 -5.52
N ASP A 257 19.79 12.90 -6.56
CA ASP A 257 20.19 11.49 -6.62
C ASP A 257 21.63 11.31 -7.14
N LEU A 258 22.53 12.12 -6.59
CA LEU A 258 23.97 12.07 -6.78
C LEU A 258 24.69 12.80 -5.62
N GLU A 259 26.01 12.62 -5.53
CA GLU A 259 26.87 13.39 -4.63
C GLU A 259 27.26 14.74 -5.27
N LEU A 260 26.91 15.85 -4.64
CA LEU A 260 27.41 17.17 -5.02
C LEU A 260 28.87 17.32 -4.60
N THR A 261 29.69 17.85 -5.50
CA THR A 261 31.09 18.17 -5.20
C THR A 261 31.21 19.35 -4.23
N PRO A 262 32.31 19.45 -3.45
CA PRO A 262 32.58 20.62 -2.60
C PRO A 262 32.53 21.96 -3.35
N THR A 263 32.90 21.98 -4.64
CA THR A 263 32.81 23.17 -5.50
C THR A 263 31.36 23.59 -5.75
N GLN A 264 30.46 22.63 -6.00
CA GLN A 264 29.04 22.92 -6.18
C GLN A 264 28.38 23.36 -4.86
N ILE A 265 28.71 22.71 -3.74
CA ILE A 265 28.16 23.08 -2.43
C ILE A 265 28.63 24.49 -2.02
N ARG A 266 29.88 24.87 -2.26
CA ARG A 266 30.34 26.27 -2.07
C ARG A 266 29.64 27.26 -3.00
N ALA A 267 29.33 26.88 -4.24
CA ALA A 267 28.65 27.77 -5.17
C ALA A 267 27.19 28.07 -4.76
N LEU A 268 26.49 27.13 -4.12
CA LEU A 268 25.19 27.40 -3.47
C LEU A 268 25.32 28.50 -2.39
N VAL A 269 26.36 28.43 -1.57
CA VAL A 269 26.60 29.40 -0.49
C VAL A 269 27.00 30.78 -1.02
N ALA A 270 27.80 30.82 -2.09
CA ALA A 270 28.12 32.05 -2.80
C ALA A 270 26.90 32.68 -3.50
N GLY A 271 25.89 31.87 -3.86
CA GLY A 271 24.68 32.27 -4.59
C GLY A 271 24.93 32.76 -6.02
N ARG A 272 26.20 32.75 -6.47
CA ARG A 272 26.63 33.19 -7.79
C ARG A 272 27.89 32.47 -8.22
N GLU A 273 27.97 32.15 -9.51
CA GLU A 273 29.16 31.62 -10.18
C GLU A 273 29.25 32.30 -11.56
N ASN A 274 30.44 32.76 -11.96
CA ASN A 274 30.67 33.46 -13.24
C ASN A 274 29.67 34.61 -13.57
N GLY A 275 29.14 35.27 -12.53
CA GLY A 275 28.17 36.37 -12.63
C GLY A 275 26.70 35.93 -12.73
N GLN A 276 26.43 34.65 -13.01
CA GLN A 276 25.09 34.07 -13.01
C GLN A 276 24.64 33.77 -11.57
N VAL A 277 23.32 33.74 -11.32
CA VAL A 277 22.77 33.37 -10.01
C VAL A 277 22.73 31.85 -9.90
N VAL A 278 23.25 31.32 -8.79
CA VAL A 278 23.28 29.89 -8.47
C VAL A 278 22.34 29.65 -7.29
N HIS A 279 21.49 28.64 -7.45
CA HIS A 279 20.60 28.13 -6.41
C HIS A 279 20.33 26.65 -6.67
N ALA A 280 19.68 25.95 -5.74
CA ALA A 280 19.58 24.50 -5.77
C ALA A 280 18.90 23.98 -7.06
N GLY A 281 17.83 24.64 -7.49
CA GLY A 281 17.11 24.32 -8.73
C GLY A 281 17.93 24.41 -10.03
N ASN A 282 19.05 25.16 -10.07
CA ASN A 282 19.84 25.36 -11.30
C ASN A 282 21.31 24.88 -11.20
N LEU A 283 21.76 24.44 -10.03
CA LEU A 283 23.16 24.18 -9.69
C LEU A 283 23.90 23.29 -10.70
N LEU A 284 23.30 22.16 -11.12
CA LEU A 284 23.95 21.21 -12.03
C LEU A 284 24.23 21.81 -13.41
N GLN A 285 23.46 22.84 -13.82
CA GLN A 285 23.62 23.53 -15.10
C GLN A 285 24.62 24.69 -15.01
N GLN A 286 24.59 25.46 -13.90
CA GLN A 286 25.47 26.61 -13.72
C GLN A 286 26.89 26.21 -13.27
N VAL A 287 27.02 25.08 -12.57
CA VAL A 287 28.29 24.57 -12.02
C VAL A 287 28.48 23.10 -12.43
N PRO A 288 28.68 22.82 -13.73
CA PRO A 288 28.85 21.47 -14.24
C PRO A 288 30.15 20.83 -13.73
N GLN A 289 30.10 19.55 -13.36
CA GLN A 289 31.22 18.76 -12.86
C GLN A 289 31.20 17.35 -13.49
N PRO A 290 31.46 17.21 -14.81
CA PRO A 290 31.09 16.01 -15.57
C PRO A 290 31.74 14.70 -15.11
N GLU A 291 32.95 14.76 -14.53
CA GLU A 291 33.64 13.60 -13.97
C GLU A 291 32.94 13.02 -12.72
N HIS A 292 32.22 13.87 -11.99
CA HIS A 292 31.52 13.56 -10.73
C HIS A 292 30.00 13.48 -10.90
N GLN A 293 29.41 14.20 -11.86
CA GLN A 293 27.98 14.19 -12.19
C GLN A 293 27.57 12.96 -13.02
N LYS A 294 28.12 11.79 -12.72
CA LYS A 294 27.60 10.52 -13.26
C LYS A 294 26.33 10.19 -12.50
N VAL A 295 25.20 10.50 -13.13
CA VAL A 295 23.87 10.06 -12.71
C VAL A 295 23.93 8.57 -12.37
N ILE A 296 23.45 8.20 -11.18
CA ILE A 296 23.45 6.80 -10.73
C ILE A 296 22.63 5.99 -11.73
N PRO A 297 23.20 4.96 -12.40
CA PRO A 297 22.42 4.04 -13.19
C PRO A 297 21.51 3.28 -12.23
N ARG A 298 20.20 3.48 -12.35
CA ARG A 298 19.24 2.79 -11.51
C ARG A 298 19.22 1.29 -11.89
N PRO A 299 19.00 0.37 -10.93
CA PRO A 299 18.77 -1.04 -11.24
C PRO A 299 17.66 -1.22 -12.28
N PRO A 300 17.71 -2.23 -13.17
CA PRO A 300 16.67 -2.46 -14.19
C PRO A 300 15.25 -2.69 -13.63
N ASP A 301 15.16 -3.04 -12.34
CA ASP A 301 13.94 -3.24 -11.55
C ASP A 301 13.54 -2.00 -10.71
N PHE A 302 14.30 -0.90 -10.79
CA PHE A 302 13.95 0.35 -10.09
C PHE A 302 12.63 0.91 -10.60
N LYS A 303 11.60 0.78 -9.77
CA LYS A 303 10.35 1.52 -9.90
C LYS A 303 10.52 2.85 -9.14
N PRO A 304 10.37 4.02 -9.78
CA PRO A 304 10.26 5.26 -9.02
C PRO A 304 9.09 5.15 -8.03
N PRO A 305 9.12 5.87 -6.89
CA PRO A 305 7.96 5.90 -6.01
C PRO A 305 6.77 6.34 -6.84
N LEU A 306 5.67 5.59 -6.76
CA LEU A 306 4.49 5.96 -7.52
C LEU A 306 3.93 7.27 -6.90
N PRO A 307 3.47 8.24 -7.70
CA PRO A 307 2.69 9.36 -7.17
C PRO A 307 1.60 8.80 -6.26
N LEU A 308 1.35 9.40 -5.08
CA LEU A 308 0.13 9.13 -4.32
C LEU A 308 -1.03 9.25 -5.31
N TRP A 309 -1.84 8.19 -5.42
CA TRP A 309 -2.86 8.10 -6.47
C TRP A 309 -3.75 9.33 -6.39
N ASN A 310 -3.79 10.11 -7.47
CA ASN A 310 -4.26 11.50 -7.48
C ASN A 310 -5.77 11.67 -7.22
N GLY A 311 -6.47 10.60 -6.84
CA GLY A 311 -7.89 10.58 -6.50
C GLY A 311 -8.84 10.63 -7.70
N GLU A 312 -8.37 11.05 -8.88
CA GLU A 312 -9.18 11.40 -10.05
C GLU A 312 -9.87 10.23 -10.77
N ARG A 313 -9.45 8.99 -10.48
CA ARG A 313 -10.03 7.77 -11.10
C ARG A 313 -10.85 6.99 -10.10
N SER A 314 -12.01 6.51 -10.56
CA SER A 314 -12.83 5.54 -9.85
C SER A 314 -12.14 4.17 -9.72
N GLN A 315 -12.55 3.38 -8.73
CA GLN A 315 -12.17 1.97 -8.55
C GLN A 315 -13.44 1.10 -8.56
N GLY A 316 -13.34 -0.11 -9.09
CA GLY A 316 -14.49 -1.01 -9.26
C GLY A 316 -15.42 -0.61 -10.42
N PRO A 317 -16.71 -1.00 -10.38
CA PRO A 317 -17.39 -1.65 -9.26
C PRO A 317 -16.89 -3.07 -8.98
N LEU A 318 -17.02 -3.49 -7.73
CA LEU A 318 -16.72 -4.84 -7.26
C LEU A 318 -17.95 -5.39 -6.50
N VAL A 319 -18.15 -6.70 -6.60
CA VAL A 319 -19.17 -7.44 -5.87
C VAL A 319 -18.53 -7.93 -4.57
N GLY A 320 -19.07 -7.52 -3.43
CA GLY A 320 -18.58 -7.93 -2.11
C GLY A 320 -19.32 -9.13 -1.56
N HIS A 321 -19.71 -9.04 -0.30
CA HIS A 321 -20.49 -10.08 0.35
C HIS A 321 -21.83 -10.32 -0.37
N VAL A 322 -22.14 -11.60 -0.59
CA VAL A 322 -23.41 -12.06 -1.16
C VAL A 322 -23.93 -13.24 -0.32
N SER A 323 -25.21 -13.16 0.08
CA SER A 323 -25.96 -14.26 0.71
C SER A 323 -26.94 -14.88 -0.31
N ASP A 324 -27.86 -15.72 0.17
CA ASP A 324 -28.99 -16.22 -0.61
C ASP A 324 -30.09 -15.15 -0.82
N ASP A 325 -30.13 -14.09 -0.01
CA ASP A 325 -31.18 -13.05 -0.05
C ASP A 325 -30.67 -11.60 -0.20
N SER A 326 -29.35 -11.38 -0.24
CA SER A 326 -28.74 -10.05 -0.26
C SER A 326 -27.39 -9.99 -0.95
N ALA A 327 -26.97 -8.77 -1.33
CA ALA A 327 -25.63 -8.49 -1.85
C ALA A 327 -25.12 -7.13 -1.37
N ILE A 328 -23.81 -7.00 -1.25
CA ILE A 328 -23.13 -5.72 -0.99
C ILE A 328 -22.26 -5.40 -2.20
N LEU A 329 -22.57 -4.32 -2.90
CA LEU A 329 -21.81 -3.85 -4.05
C LEU A 329 -20.99 -2.61 -3.65
N TRP A 330 -19.79 -2.51 -4.20
CA TRP A 330 -18.79 -1.51 -3.83
C TRP A 330 -18.21 -0.80 -5.04
N ALA A 331 -17.91 0.49 -4.90
CA ALA A 331 -17.09 1.25 -5.82
C ALA A 331 -16.39 2.37 -5.05
N ARG A 332 -15.40 3.02 -5.67
CA ARG A 332 -14.90 4.33 -5.23
C ARG A 332 -15.00 5.32 -6.37
N VAL A 333 -15.32 6.57 -6.08
CA VAL A 333 -15.55 7.63 -7.08
C VAL A 333 -14.71 8.88 -6.78
N PRO A 334 -14.34 9.69 -7.79
CA PRO A 334 -13.52 10.89 -7.59
C PRO A 334 -14.30 12.12 -7.07
N VAL A 335 -15.63 12.04 -6.92
CA VAL A 335 -16.47 13.20 -6.57
C VAL A 335 -17.50 12.82 -5.51
N SER A 336 -17.71 13.70 -4.52
CA SER A 336 -18.75 13.53 -3.51
C SER A 336 -20.16 13.68 -4.07
N GLY A 337 -21.11 12.98 -3.44
CA GLY A 337 -22.55 13.06 -3.74
C GLY A 337 -23.25 11.71 -3.64
N THR A 338 -24.54 11.69 -3.97
CA THR A 338 -25.35 10.47 -4.03
C THR A 338 -25.16 9.77 -5.37
N TYR A 339 -25.06 8.44 -5.33
CA TYR A 339 -24.95 7.54 -6.48
C TYR A 339 -25.98 6.42 -6.33
N THR A 340 -26.67 6.10 -7.43
CA THR A 340 -27.75 5.11 -7.45
C THR A 340 -27.25 3.84 -8.14
N LEU A 341 -27.34 2.73 -7.43
CA LEU A 341 -27.22 1.39 -7.98
C LEU A 341 -28.62 0.90 -8.37
N GLU A 342 -28.76 0.42 -9.60
CA GLU A 342 -29.94 -0.32 -10.04
C GLU A 342 -29.62 -1.80 -10.25
N VAL A 343 -30.53 -2.68 -9.83
CA VAL A 343 -30.40 -4.14 -9.90
C VAL A 343 -31.62 -4.75 -10.60
N THR A 344 -31.38 -5.66 -11.53
CA THR A 344 -32.38 -6.31 -12.41
C THR A 344 -32.10 -7.79 -12.58
N ARG A 345 -33.12 -8.60 -12.91
CA ARG A 345 -32.92 -9.99 -13.35
C ARG A 345 -32.73 -10.02 -14.87
N PRO A 346 -31.65 -10.63 -15.41
CA PRO A 346 -31.47 -10.73 -16.85
C PRO A 346 -32.64 -11.49 -17.52
N GLY A 347 -33.26 -10.85 -18.51
CA GLY A 347 -34.40 -11.42 -19.25
C GLY A 347 -35.78 -11.11 -18.66
N ASP A 348 -35.87 -10.48 -17.48
CA ASP A 348 -37.11 -9.94 -16.94
C ASP A 348 -37.20 -8.44 -17.27
N SER A 349 -37.89 -8.12 -18.37
CA SER A 349 -38.12 -6.73 -18.82
C SER A 349 -39.35 -6.08 -18.19
N ASP A 350 -40.20 -6.86 -17.53
CA ASP A 350 -41.51 -6.43 -17.06
C ASP A 350 -41.45 -5.99 -15.59
N THR A 351 -40.51 -6.52 -14.82
CA THR A 351 -40.18 -6.04 -13.47
C THR A 351 -39.27 -4.81 -13.53
N PRO A 352 -39.63 -3.68 -12.89
CA PRO A 352 -38.77 -2.49 -12.84
C PRO A 352 -37.49 -2.75 -12.01
N PRO A 353 -36.38 -2.06 -12.29
CA PRO A 353 -35.15 -2.19 -11.50
C PRO A 353 -35.37 -1.85 -10.02
N GLN A 354 -34.83 -2.68 -9.12
CA GLN A 354 -34.64 -2.29 -7.73
C GLN A 354 -33.56 -1.20 -7.66
N SER A 355 -33.77 -0.14 -6.89
CA SER A 355 -32.87 1.02 -6.82
C SER A 355 -32.38 1.26 -5.40
N PHE A 356 -31.07 1.46 -5.23
CA PHE A 356 -30.40 1.63 -3.95
C PHE A 356 -29.47 2.86 -4.02
N GLU A 357 -29.41 3.67 -2.97
CA GLU A 357 -28.55 4.86 -2.92
C GLU A 357 -27.38 4.69 -1.95
N ALA A 358 -26.22 5.22 -2.34
CA ALA A 358 -25.05 5.38 -1.47
C ALA A 358 -24.46 6.78 -1.66
N VAL A 359 -23.76 7.29 -0.64
CA VAL A 359 -23.21 8.66 -0.65
C VAL A 359 -21.70 8.61 -0.52
N ALA A 360 -20.99 9.15 -1.51
CA ALA A 360 -19.53 9.25 -1.48
C ALA A 360 -19.11 10.42 -0.57
N ARG A 361 -18.46 10.13 0.55
CA ARG A 361 -17.96 11.12 1.52
C ARG A 361 -16.44 11.13 1.57
N ALA A 362 -15.85 12.31 1.73
CA ALA A 362 -14.39 12.44 1.85
C ALA A 362 -13.81 11.71 3.08
N SER A 363 -14.59 11.60 4.17
CA SER A 363 -14.22 10.81 5.37
C SER A 363 -14.11 9.31 5.11
N GLU A 364 -14.80 8.81 4.08
CA GLU A 364 -14.84 7.39 3.69
C GLU A 364 -13.99 7.16 2.41
N ASP A 365 -13.06 8.08 2.12
CA ASP A 365 -12.28 8.16 0.87
C ASP A 365 -13.14 8.01 -0.41
N TRP A 366 -14.35 8.57 -0.39
CA TRP A 366 -15.35 8.50 -1.47
C TRP A 366 -15.69 7.06 -1.90
N CYS A 367 -15.51 6.09 -1.00
CA CYS A 367 -16.02 4.74 -1.19
C CYS A 367 -17.56 4.76 -1.11
N LEU A 368 -18.17 3.90 -1.92
CA LEU A 368 -19.60 3.68 -2.04
C LEU A 368 -19.87 2.22 -1.67
N ARG A 369 -20.89 2.02 -0.83
CA ARG A 369 -21.38 0.72 -0.41
C ARG A 369 -22.89 0.72 -0.56
N TRP A 370 -23.41 -0.13 -1.43
CA TRP A 370 -24.85 -0.36 -1.57
C TRP A 370 -25.21 -1.71 -0.97
N GLU A 371 -26.14 -1.71 -0.03
CA GLU A 371 -26.70 -2.94 0.57
C GLU A 371 -28.00 -3.27 -0.16
N VAL A 372 -27.97 -4.37 -0.91
CA VAL A 372 -29.02 -4.79 -1.85
C VAL A 372 -29.81 -5.91 -1.20
N SER A 373 -31.07 -5.64 -0.85
CA SER A 373 -32.03 -6.64 -0.37
C SER A 373 -33.47 -6.15 -0.54
N PRO A 374 -34.48 -7.05 -0.62
CA PRO A 374 -34.36 -8.50 -0.71
C PRO A 374 -34.10 -8.99 -2.16
N LEU A 375 -33.41 -10.12 -2.27
CA LEU A 375 -33.14 -10.87 -3.49
C LEU A 375 -33.66 -12.31 -3.37
N ASP A 376 -33.78 -13.00 -4.50
CA ASP A 376 -34.10 -14.43 -4.55
C ASP A 376 -32.80 -15.25 -4.54
N ALA A 377 -32.81 -16.42 -3.92
CA ALA A 377 -31.69 -17.35 -3.88
C ALA A 377 -31.33 -17.91 -5.27
N HIS A 378 -30.07 -18.36 -5.42
CA HIS A 378 -29.52 -18.99 -6.63
C HIS A 378 -29.73 -18.18 -7.93
N THR A 379 -29.97 -16.88 -7.84
CA THR A 379 -30.43 -16.03 -8.95
C THR A 379 -29.31 -15.14 -9.45
N VAL A 380 -29.15 -15.06 -10.77
CA VAL A 380 -28.24 -14.10 -11.40
C VAL A 380 -28.94 -12.75 -11.52
N TYR A 381 -28.27 -11.71 -11.04
CA TYR A 381 -28.68 -10.31 -11.20
C TYR A 381 -27.69 -9.57 -12.09
N ARG A 382 -28.18 -8.56 -12.82
CA ARG A 382 -27.38 -7.55 -13.51
C ARG A 382 -27.55 -6.22 -12.82
N TYR A 383 -26.47 -5.46 -12.71
CA TYR A 383 -26.48 -4.15 -12.08
C TYR A 383 -25.90 -3.05 -12.98
N ARG A 384 -26.30 -1.81 -12.69
CA ARG A 384 -25.77 -0.60 -13.32
C ARG A 384 -25.74 0.54 -12.31
N ILE A 385 -24.78 1.46 -12.45
CA ILE A 385 -24.54 2.54 -11.48
C ILE A 385 -24.62 3.89 -12.18
N HIS A 386 -25.37 4.81 -11.57
CA HIS A 386 -25.68 6.14 -12.10
C HIS A 386 -25.36 7.24 -11.08
N ARG A 387 -25.18 8.46 -11.60
CA ARG A 387 -25.17 9.69 -10.81
C ARG A 387 -26.11 10.69 -11.46
N ALA A 388 -27.21 11.01 -10.78
CA ALA A 388 -28.33 11.75 -11.37
C ALA A 388 -28.79 11.12 -12.71
N SER A 389 -28.57 11.78 -13.85
CA SER A 389 -28.94 11.27 -15.18
C SER A 389 -27.78 10.66 -15.98
N GLU A 390 -26.58 10.54 -15.39
CA GLU A 390 -25.38 10.01 -16.04
C GLU A 390 -25.16 8.55 -15.62
N THR A 391 -25.18 7.62 -16.59
CA THR A 391 -24.72 6.25 -16.38
C THR A 391 -23.20 6.24 -16.29
N LEU A 392 -22.65 5.69 -15.22
CA LEU A 392 -21.21 5.57 -15.00
C LEU A 392 -20.70 4.15 -15.28
N TRP A 393 -21.51 3.15 -14.96
CA TRP A 393 -21.20 1.75 -15.23
C TRP A 393 -22.45 1.00 -15.70
N GLU A 394 -22.37 0.44 -16.91
CA GLU A 394 -23.32 -0.50 -17.48
C GLU A 394 -22.55 -1.53 -18.33
N GLY A 395 -23.05 -2.76 -18.40
CA GLY A 395 -22.43 -3.86 -19.12
C GLY A 395 -23.22 -5.15 -18.98
N GLU A 396 -23.05 -6.08 -19.92
CA GLU A 396 -23.71 -7.39 -19.82
C GLU A 396 -23.09 -8.28 -18.73
N ASP A 397 -21.84 -7.98 -18.37
CA ASP A 397 -20.94 -8.66 -17.45
C ASP A 397 -20.81 -7.99 -16.07
N LEU A 398 -21.56 -6.91 -15.83
CA LEU A 398 -21.81 -6.36 -14.49
C LEU A 398 -22.94 -7.15 -13.85
N THR A 399 -22.60 -8.32 -13.32
CA THR A 399 -23.55 -9.28 -12.75
C THR A 399 -23.08 -9.80 -11.40
N PHE A 400 -23.96 -10.48 -10.68
CA PHE A 400 -23.59 -11.34 -9.56
C PHE A 400 -24.62 -12.46 -9.43
N ARG A 401 -24.30 -13.51 -8.65
CA ARG A 401 -25.21 -14.62 -8.36
C ARG A 401 -25.41 -14.70 -6.84
N THR A 402 -26.65 -14.72 -6.38
CA THR A 402 -26.96 -15.03 -4.96
C THR A 402 -26.64 -16.48 -4.63
N ALA A 403 -26.27 -16.74 -3.38
CA ALA A 403 -25.94 -18.10 -2.93
C ALA A 403 -27.13 -19.07 -3.12
N PRO A 404 -26.89 -20.38 -3.25
CA PRO A 404 -27.94 -21.38 -3.11
C PRO A 404 -28.65 -21.26 -1.75
N GLU A 405 -29.97 -21.42 -1.74
CA GLU A 405 -30.79 -21.37 -0.53
C GLU A 405 -30.28 -22.34 0.54
N LYS A 406 -30.23 -21.88 1.79
CA LYS A 406 -29.74 -22.67 2.92
C LYS A 406 -30.45 -24.04 3.03
N GLY A 407 -29.67 -25.11 2.90
CA GLY A 407 -30.13 -26.49 3.09
C GLY A 407 -30.60 -27.18 1.80
N VAL A 408 -30.64 -26.47 0.67
CA VAL A 408 -30.85 -27.07 -0.65
C VAL A 408 -29.53 -27.71 -1.13
N PRO A 409 -29.54 -28.97 -1.61
CA PRO A 409 -28.36 -29.59 -2.22
C PRO A 409 -27.81 -28.76 -3.37
N ALA A 410 -26.50 -28.47 -3.33
CA ALA A 410 -25.83 -27.62 -4.31
C ALA A 410 -24.34 -27.98 -4.45
N GLU A 411 -23.81 -27.66 -5.62
CA GLU A 411 -22.38 -27.53 -5.94
C GLU A 411 -21.97 -26.05 -5.75
N VAL A 412 -20.81 -25.79 -5.14
CA VAL A 412 -20.23 -24.46 -4.96
C VAL A 412 -18.71 -24.53 -5.09
N THR A 413 -18.11 -23.62 -5.86
CA THR A 413 -16.66 -23.45 -5.97
C THR A 413 -16.21 -22.12 -5.33
N LEU A 414 -15.46 -22.16 -4.23
CA LEU A 414 -14.81 -20.99 -3.65
C LEU A 414 -13.31 -21.01 -3.94
N ALA A 415 -12.75 -19.87 -4.32
CA ALA A 415 -11.31 -19.68 -4.44
C ALA A 415 -10.74 -19.02 -3.17
N PHE A 416 -9.53 -19.41 -2.76
CA PHE A 416 -8.82 -18.84 -1.61
C PHE A 416 -7.40 -18.42 -2.01
N GLY A 417 -6.84 -17.42 -1.35
CA GLY A 417 -5.42 -17.08 -1.45
C GLY A 417 -4.99 -15.93 -0.55
N SER A 418 -3.67 -15.85 -0.32
CA SER A 418 -2.97 -14.79 0.44
C SER A 418 -1.82 -14.22 -0.40
N CYS A 419 -1.20 -13.15 0.10
CA CYS A 419 0.07 -12.65 -0.42
C CYS A 419 -0.02 -12.25 -1.90
N ALA A 420 -0.86 -11.25 -2.17
CA ALA A 420 -1.10 -10.66 -3.48
C ALA A 420 -0.66 -9.19 -3.49
N ASN A 421 0.46 -8.91 -4.16
CA ASN A 421 0.93 -7.55 -4.40
C ASN A 421 0.05 -6.81 -5.43
N PHE A 422 0.32 -5.52 -5.65
CA PHE A 422 -0.41 -4.69 -6.62
C PHE A 422 0.01 -4.92 -8.09
N GLU A 423 0.81 -5.95 -8.40
CA GLU A 423 1.23 -6.22 -9.77
C GLU A 423 0.13 -6.94 -10.58
N ALA A 424 0.03 -6.61 -11.87
CA ALA A 424 -0.93 -7.25 -12.75
C ALA A 424 -0.57 -8.73 -12.98
N SER A 425 -1.44 -9.63 -12.49
CA SER A 425 -1.29 -11.08 -12.64
C SER A 425 -2.50 -11.68 -13.34
N SER A 426 -2.28 -12.73 -14.15
CA SER A 426 -3.35 -13.54 -14.75
C SER A 426 -4.03 -14.48 -13.74
N ILE A 427 -3.57 -14.54 -12.49
CA ILE A 427 -4.17 -15.39 -11.45
C ILE A 427 -5.66 -15.08 -11.23
N TRP A 428 -6.05 -13.81 -11.29
CA TRP A 428 -7.44 -13.36 -11.15
C TRP A 428 -8.33 -13.88 -12.29
N THR A 429 -7.89 -13.74 -13.53
CA THR A 429 -8.61 -14.28 -14.69
C THR A 429 -8.57 -15.81 -14.75
N ARG A 430 -7.54 -16.45 -14.18
CA ARG A 430 -7.49 -17.90 -13.97
C ARG A 430 -8.59 -18.36 -13.00
N ILE A 431 -8.71 -17.72 -11.83
CA ILE A 431 -9.79 -17.98 -10.86
C ILE A 431 -11.18 -17.91 -11.52
N ARG A 432 -11.44 -16.87 -12.34
CA ARG A 432 -12.68 -16.76 -13.13
C ARG A 432 -12.85 -17.90 -14.14
N SER A 433 -11.78 -18.27 -14.85
CA SER A 433 -11.83 -19.35 -15.86
C SER A 433 -12.05 -20.74 -15.26
N GLU A 434 -11.70 -20.93 -13.98
CA GLU A 434 -11.90 -22.17 -13.24
C GLU A 434 -13.32 -22.33 -12.66
N GLY A 435 -14.20 -21.34 -12.88
CA GLY A 435 -15.59 -21.41 -12.44
C GLY A 435 -15.81 -21.11 -10.96
N ALA A 436 -14.97 -20.28 -10.34
CA ALA A 436 -15.19 -19.85 -8.96
C ALA A 436 -16.48 -19.01 -8.82
N ASP A 437 -17.36 -19.42 -7.91
CA ASP A 437 -18.54 -18.68 -7.47
C ASP A 437 -18.19 -17.54 -6.50
N GLY A 438 -16.99 -17.57 -5.90
CA GLY A 438 -16.54 -16.56 -4.94
C GLY A 438 -15.03 -16.60 -4.67
N MET A 439 -14.47 -15.50 -4.17
CA MET A 439 -13.05 -15.37 -3.80
C MET A 439 -12.87 -14.97 -2.33
N VAL A 440 -11.93 -15.61 -1.64
CA VAL A 440 -11.60 -15.32 -0.24
C VAL A 440 -10.14 -14.91 -0.11
N LEU A 441 -9.92 -13.65 0.22
CA LEU A 441 -8.61 -13.06 0.47
C LEU A 441 -8.23 -13.26 1.94
N LEU A 442 -7.19 -14.04 2.19
CA LEU A 442 -6.78 -14.42 3.54
C LEU A 442 -5.94 -13.33 4.23
N GLY A 443 -5.25 -12.49 3.47
CA GLY A 443 -4.34 -11.46 3.98
C GLY A 443 -3.27 -11.11 2.94
N ASP A 444 -2.49 -10.07 3.22
CA ASP A 444 -1.47 -9.47 2.33
C ASP A 444 -2.01 -9.07 0.96
N THR A 445 -3.11 -8.30 0.94
CA THR A 445 -3.98 -8.06 -0.20
C THR A 445 -4.50 -6.60 -0.25
N PRO A 446 -3.69 -5.59 0.09
CA PRO A 446 -2.30 -5.53 -0.33
C PRO A 446 -1.27 -5.42 0.80
N TYR A 447 -0.01 -5.46 0.41
CA TYR A 447 1.11 -4.98 1.21
C TYR A 447 1.01 -3.46 1.43
N ILE A 448 0.90 -3.01 2.69
CA ILE A 448 0.76 -1.59 3.08
C ILE A 448 1.96 -1.11 3.88
N ASP A 449 2.37 -1.87 4.91
CA ASP A 449 3.56 -1.64 5.74
C ASP A 449 3.68 -0.28 6.46
N VAL A 450 2.57 0.48 6.51
CA VAL A 450 2.42 1.67 7.35
C VAL A 450 1.00 1.82 7.90
N THR A 451 0.87 2.49 9.05
CA THR A 451 -0.41 2.87 9.68
C THR A 451 -0.83 4.33 9.36
N ASP A 452 -0.22 4.96 8.35
CA ASP A 452 -0.66 6.27 7.83
C ASP A 452 -1.89 6.10 6.94
N LEU A 453 -3.03 6.67 7.34
CA LEU A 453 -4.33 6.44 6.69
C LEU A 453 -4.33 6.81 5.20
N ASP A 454 -3.61 7.85 4.79
CA ASP A 454 -3.53 8.27 3.39
C ASP A 454 -2.78 7.23 2.53
N ARG A 455 -1.74 6.57 3.08
CA ARG A 455 -1.05 5.44 2.44
C ARG A 455 -1.83 4.13 2.49
N VAL A 456 -2.53 3.85 3.59
CA VAL A 456 -3.46 2.70 3.69
C VAL A 456 -4.49 2.80 2.56
N HIS A 457 -5.12 3.98 2.39
CA HIS A 457 -6.03 4.23 1.28
C HIS A 457 -5.33 4.08 -0.09
N ASP A 458 -4.14 4.66 -0.29
CA ASP A 458 -3.41 4.55 -1.56
C ASP A 458 -3.12 3.10 -1.97
N ALA A 459 -2.69 2.26 -1.02
CA ALA A 459 -2.42 0.85 -1.26
C ALA A 459 -3.70 0.12 -1.72
N TYR A 460 -4.83 0.30 -1.03
CA TYR A 460 -6.10 -0.28 -1.46
C TYR A 460 -6.61 0.28 -2.80
N ARG A 461 -6.43 1.58 -3.09
CA ARG A 461 -6.76 2.15 -4.42
C ARG A 461 -6.01 1.42 -5.52
N ARG A 462 -4.71 1.15 -5.32
CA ARG A 462 -3.86 0.43 -6.29
C ARG A 462 -4.32 -1.02 -6.46
N PHE A 463 -4.57 -1.72 -5.36
CA PHE A 463 -5.03 -3.11 -5.38
C PHE A 463 -6.36 -3.26 -6.12
N SER A 464 -7.35 -2.45 -5.77
CA SER A 464 -8.66 -2.39 -6.45
C SER A 464 -8.60 -1.82 -7.88
N SER A 465 -7.44 -1.30 -8.32
CA SER A 465 -7.18 -0.85 -9.69
C SER A 465 -6.43 -1.89 -10.55
N ILE A 466 -6.05 -3.06 -10.00
CA ILE A 466 -5.43 -4.14 -10.80
C ILE A 466 -6.46 -4.58 -11.87
N PRO A 467 -6.17 -4.44 -13.18
CA PRO A 467 -7.20 -4.63 -14.21
C PRO A 467 -7.82 -6.04 -14.22
N THR A 468 -7.00 -7.08 -14.01
CA THR A 468 -7.47 -8.47 -13.98
C THR A 468 -8.24 -8.81 -12.70
N LEU A 469 -7.95 -8.16 -11.58
CA LEU A 469 -8.74 -8.26 -10.34
C LEU A 469 -10.11 -7.59 -10.54
N SER A 470 -10.14 -6.33 -10.98
CA SER A 470 -11.39 -5.60 -11.18
C SER A 470 -12.28 -6.26 -12.24
N GLU A 471 -11.71 -6.81 -13.32
CA GLU A 471 -12.43 -7.58 -14.34
C GLU A 471 -13.01 -8.91 -13.80
N THR A 472 -12.44 -9.46 -12.73
CA THR A 472 -12.89 -10.69 -12.08
C THR A 472 -13.98 -10.38 -11.06
N LEU A 473 -13.66 -9.49 -10.12
CA LEU A 473 -14.47 -9.19 -8.94
C LEU A 473 -15.65 -8.24 -9.22
N LYS A 474 -15.78 -7.68 -10.43
CA LYS A 474 -17.06 -7.09 -10.89
C LYS A 474 -18.17 -8.12 -11.14
N SER A 475 -17.83 -9.42 -11.14
CA SER A 475 -18.79 -10.51 -11.42
C SER A 475 -18.76 -11.66 -10.41
N ILE A 476 -17.67 -11.79 -9.65
CA ILE A 476 -17.48 -12.82 -8.62
C ILE A 476 -17.43 -12.11 -7.25
N PRO A 477 -18.28 -12.47 -6.29
CA PRO A 477 -18.24 -11.92 -4.94
C PRO A 477 -16.91 -12.21 -4.25
N PHE A 478 -16.43 -11.27 -3.43
CA PHE A 478 -15.28 -11.52 -2.58
C PHE A 478 -15.46 -11.07 -1.13
N TRP A 479 -14.73 -11.76 -0.27
CA TRP A 479 -14.59 -11.49 1.15
C TRP A 479 -13.10 -11.51 1.51
N GLY A 480 -12.75 -10.98 2.67
CA GLY A 480 -11.42 -11.23 3.20
C GLY A 480 -11.19 -10.83 4.64
N THR A 481 -10.02 -11.22 5.13
CA THR A 481 -9.40 -10.72 6.38
C THR A 481 -8.03 -10.13 6.02
N TRP A 482 -7.24 -9.73 7.01
CA TRP A 482 -5.88 -9.19 6.84
C TRP A 482 -4.81 -10.16 7.34
N ASP A 483 -3.57 -9.85 7.00
CA ASP A 483 -2.40 -10.26 7.77
C ASP A 483 -1.56 -9.04 8.17
N ASP A 484 -0.32 -9.23 8.59
CA ASP A 484 0.58 -8.18 9.09
C ASP A 484 0.82 -7.03 8.11
N HIS A 485 1.02 -7.30 6.82
CA HIS A 485 1.29 -6.23 5.86
C HIS A 485 0.07 -5.35 5.54
N ASP A 486 -1.16 -5.89 5.58
CA ASP A 486 -2.43 -5.14 5.55
C ASP A 486 -2.70 -4.44 6.90
N PHE A 487 -2.36 -5.09 8.01
CA PHE A 487 -2.58 -4.60 9.38
C PHE A 487 -1.62 -3.45 9.73
N GLY A 488 -0.43 -3.44 9.15
CA GLY A 488 0.35 -2.23 8.94
C GLY A 488 1.87 -2.34 9.04
N ARG A 489 2.47 -3.50 9.33
CA ARG A 489 3.94 -3.79 9.29
C ARG A 489 4.20 -5.30 9.38
N ASN A 490 5.27 -5.79 8.75
CA ASN A 490 5.86 -7.12 8.96
C ASN A 490 5.88 -7.56 10.46
N ASP A 491 5.53 -8.81 10.74
CA ASP A 491 5.49 -9.48 12.06
C ASP A 491 4.64 -8.78 13.15
N SER A 492 3.82 -7.79 12.80
CA SER A 492 3.17 -6.94 13.81
C SER A 492 1.98 -7.58 14.54
N ASP A 493 1.74 -7.09 15.76
CA ASP A 493 0.71 -7.54 16.69
C ASP A 493 -0.23 -6.41 17.12
N GLY A 494 -1.23 -6.74 17.93
CA GLY A 494 -2.30 -5.83 18.36
C GLY A 494 -1.84 -4.62 19.18
N THR A 495 -0.55 -4.51 19.53
CA THR A 495 0.04 -3.33 20.16
C THR A 495 0.54 -2.27 19.16
N LEU A 496 0.47 -2.53 17.86
CA LEU A 496 0.92 -1.63 16.78
C LEU A 496 0.23 -0.23 16.86
N PRO A 497 1.00 0.86 17.04
CA PRO A 497 0.44 2.21 17.05
C PRO A 497 -0.20 2.61 15.71
N GLY A 498 -1.46 3.03 15.76
CA GLY A 498 -2.23 3.49 14.60
C GLY A 498 -2.99 2.39 13.86
N LYS A 499 -3.09 1.17 14.40
CA LYS A 499 -3.90 0.06 13.83
C LYS A 499 -5.36 0.45 13.54
N GLU A 500 -5.89 1.47 14.22
CA GLU A 500 -7.21 2.06 14.01
C GLU A 500 -7.35 2.66 12.59
N HIS A 501 -6.26 3.21 12.03
CA HIS A 501 -6.22 3.67 10.64
C HIS A 501 -6.22 2.49 9.66
N SER A 502 -5.47 1.43 9.95
CA SER A 502 -5.49 0.19 9.16
C SER A 502 -6.89 -0.41 9.11
N ARG A 503 -7.60 -0.47 10.25
CA ARG A 503 -9.01 -0.87 10.32
C ARG A 503 -9.92 0.05 9.50
N THR A 504 -9.73 1.36 9.61
CA THR A 504 -10.51 2.34 8.84
C THR A 504 -10.36 2.13 7.33
N GLY A 505 -9.12 1.98 6.84
CA GLY A 505 -8.86 1.69 5.44
C GLY A 505 -9.39 0.32 5.00
N PHE A 506 -9.22 -0.73 5.81
CA PHE A 506 -9.79 -2.05 5.54
C PHE A 506 -11.32 -1.97 5.37
N VAL A 507 -12.03 -1.36 6.33
CA VAL A 507 -13.49 -1.20 6.31
C VAL A 507 -13.97 -0.41 5.09
N HIS A 508 -13.23 0.62 4.66
CA HIS A 508 -13.57 1.39 3.45
C HIS A 508 -13.47 0.58 2.16
N TYR A 509 -12.53 -0.37 2.07
CA TYR A 509 -12.18 -1.08 0.83
C TYR A 509 -12.56 -2.57 0.77
N ARG A 510 -13.01 -3.16 1.87
CA ARG A 510 -13.43 -4.56 1.96
C ARG A 510 -14.94 -4.64 2.17
N PRO A 511 -15.73 -4.98 1.14
CA PRO A 511 -17.19 -5.05 1.23
C PRO A 511 -17.72 -6.32 1.95
N ASN A 512 -17.15 -6.65 3.11
CA ASN A 512 -17.65 -7.67 4.02
C ASN A 512 -19.02 -7.25 4.61
N ALA A 513 -19.81 -8.21 5.10
CA ALA A 513 -21.07 -7.91 5.79
C ALA A 513 -20.86 -7.19 7.14
N THR A 514 -19.88 -7.65 7.94
CA THR A 514 -19.57 -7.12 9.27
C THR A 514 -18.06 -7.02 9.49
N PHE A 515 -17.62 -6.29 10.53
CA PHE A 515 -16.21 -6.11 10.89
C PHE A 515 -16.05 -6.10 12.42
N GLY A 516 -15.83 -7.27 13.01
CA GLY A 516 -15.64 -7.41 14.45
C GLY A 516 -16.83 -6.93 15.29
N GLN A 517 -16.55 -6.36 16.46
CA GLN A 517 -17.54 -5.86 17.42
C GLN A 517 -17.03 -4.58 18.09
N ASN A 518 -17.91 -3.62 18.41
CA ASN A 518 -17.57 -2.38 19.13
C ASN A 518 -16.42 -1.55 18.49
N ASP A 519 -16.32 -1.60 17.16
CA ASP A 519 -15.19 -1.05 16.38
C ASP A 519 -13.81 -1.68 16.62
N GLU A 520 -13.78 -2.88 17.20
CA GLU A 520 -12.59 -3.69 17.44
C GLU A 520 -12.53 -4.92 16.52
N GLY A 521 -11.40 -5.07 15.83
CA GLY A 521 -11.11 -6.13 14.87
C GLY A 521 -11.93 -6.07 13.59
N ILE A 522 -11.65 -7.02 12.68
CA ILE A 522 -12.35 -7.15 11.39
C ILE A 522 -13.01 -8.53 11.17
N TYR A 523 -12.92 -9.43 12.16
CA TYR A 523 -13.42 -10.79 12.05
C TYR A 523 -14.92 -10.83 11.64
N THR A 524 -15.26 -11.77 10.78
CA THR A 524 -16.60 -11.89 10.18
C THR A 524 -16.88 -13.32 9.73
N LYS A 525 -18.12 -13.62 9.37
CA LYS A 525 -18.46 -14.90 8.74
C LYS A 525 -19.49 -14.73 7.63
N PHE A 526 -19.46 -15.64 6.67
CA PHE A 526 -20.47 -15.72 5.62
C PHE A 526 -20.75 -17.18 5.26
N ARG A 527 -21.91 -17.42 4.64
CA ARG A 527 -22.28 -18.73 4.09
C ARG A 527 -22.54 -18.58 2.60
N TYR A 528 -22.02 -19.53 1.82
CA TYR A 528 -22.35 -19.66 0.40
C TYR A 528 -22.68 -21.13 0.12
N GLY A 529 -23.98 -21.43 0.02
CA GLY A 529 -24.50 -22.79 -0.14
C GLY A 529 -24.10 -23.74 1.01
N PRO A 530 -23.32 -24.82 0.74
CA PRO A 530 -22.93 -25.81 1.76
C PRO A 530 -21.70 -25.42 2.59
N VAL A 531 -21.05 -24.29 2.28
CA VAL A 531 -19.84 -23.83 2.97
C VAL A 531 -20.15 -22.61 3.83
N GLU A 532 -19.72 -22.63 5.10
CA GLU A 532 -19.69 -21.45 5.97
C GLU A 532 -18.24 -21.13 6.37
N VAL A 533 -17.82 -19.89 6.10
CA VAL A 533 -16.45 -19.43 6.30
C VAL A 533 -16.41 -18.45 7.46
N PHE A 534 -15.54 -18.74 8.43
CA PHE A 534 -15.24 -17.90 9.58
C PHE A 534 -13.89 -17.22 9.32
N LEU A 535 -13.95 -15.95 8.91
CA LEU A 535 -12.78 -15.11 8.71
C LEU A 535 -12.35 -14.56 10.06
N LEU A 536 -11.28 -15.13 10.60
CA LEU A 536 -10.67 -14.73 11.85
C LEU A 536 -9.73 -13.54 11.62
N ASP A 537 -9.70 -12.65 12.60
CA ASP A 537 -8.67 -11.64 12.77
C ASP A 537 -7.60 -12.24 13.70
N THR A 538 -6.34 -12.29 13.26
CA THR A 538 -5.21 -12.82 14.03
C THR A 538 -4.21 -11.74 14.41
N ARG A 539 -4.57 -10.46 14.25
CA ARG A 539 -3.69 -9.32 14.47
C ARG A 539 -4.25 -8.36 15.53
N TRP A 540 -5.53 -7.98 15.49
CA TRP A 540 -6.06 -6.87 16.30
C TRP A 540 -5.92 -7.02 17.82
N PHE A 541 -6.24 -8.20 18.36
CA PHE A 541 -6.17 -8.50 19.80
C PHE A 541 -4.87 -9.19 20.21
N SER A 542 -4.00 -9.51 19.24
CA SER A 542 -2.75 -10.23 19.49
C SER A 542 -1.91 -9.48 20.54
N ARG A 543 -1.61 -10.16 21.65
CA ARG A 543 -0.90 -9.63 22.83
C ARG A 543 -1.57 -8.45 23.57
N THR A 544 -2.79 -8.02 23.24
CA THR A 544 -3.44 -6.87 23.91
C THR A 544 -4.02 -7.20 25.28
N GLU A 545 -4.32 -8.48 25.54
CA GLU A 545 -4.86 -8.96 26.82
C GLU A 545 -4.38 -10.39 27.15
N PRO A 546 -4.54 -10.86 28.41
CA PRO A 546 -4.33 -12.25 28.77
C PRO A 546 -5.20 -13.22 27.95
N SER A 547 -4.67 -14.39 27.61
CA SER A 547 -5.39 -15.39 26.85
C SER A 547 -6.62 -15.91 27.58
N TRP A 548 -7.69 -16.11 26.81
CA TRP A 548 -8.90 -16.81 27.26
C TRP A 548 -8.67 -18.31 27.52
N ALA A 549 -7.57 -18.89 27.01
CA ALA A 549 -7.17 -20.28 27.23
C ALA A 549 -6.18 -20.46 28.39
N ASP A 550 -5.24 -19.52 28.54
CA ASP A 550 -4.17 -19.55 29.55
C ASP A 550 -3.87 -18.13 30.05
N PRO A 551 -4.45 -17.68 31.18
CA PRO A 551 -4.34 -16.30 31.65
C PRO A 551 -2.91 -15.82 31.99
N GLU A 552 -1.92 -16.72 32.05
CA GLU A 552 -0.51 -16.36 32.25
C GLU A 552 0.22 -16.07 30.93
N LYS A 553 -0.47 -16.16 29.77
CA LYS A 553 0.07 -15.96 28.42
C LYS A 553 -0.71 -14.89 27.64
N PRO A 554 -0.10 -14.26 26.62
CA PRO A 554 -0.82 -13.35 25.72
C PRO A 554 -1.89 -14.07 24.90
N THR A 555 -2.96 -13.36 24.57
CA THR A 555 -3.97 -13.84 23.62
C THR A 555 -3.53 -13.66 22.16
N LEU A 556 -4.15 -14.43 21.25
CA LEU A 556 -4.14 -14.16 19.82
C LEU A 556 -5.46 -13.51 19.38
N LEU A 557 -6.58 -14.23 19.60
CA LEU A 557 -7.90 -13.80 19.11
C LEU A 557 -8.57 -12.78 20.03
N GLY A 558 -8.18 -12.72 21.30
CA GLY A 558 -8.95 -12.01 22.31
C GLY A 558 -10.26 -12.71 22.67
N LYS A 559 -10.77 -12.39 23.85
CA LYS A 559 -11.96 -13.03 24.42
C LYS A 559 -13.23 -12.72 23.63
N ALA A 560 -13.37 -11.50 23.08
CA ALA A 560 -14.54 -11.09 22.33
C ALA A 560 -14.74 -11.95 21.06
N GLN A 561 -13.68 -12.09 20.27
CA GLN A 561 -13.68 -12.92 19.05
C GLN A 561 -13.80 -14.41 19.38
N TRP A 562 -13.22 -14.89 20.48
CA TRP A 562 -13.40 -16.28 20.92
C TRP A 562 -14.85 -16.61 21.24
N GLU A 563 -15.55 -15.75 22.00
CA GLU A 563 -16.98 -15.94 22.30
C GLU A 563 -17.84 -15.87 21.03
N TRP A 564 -17.53 -14.94 20.11
CA TRP A 564 -18.17 -14.85 18.80
C TRP A 564 -17.97 -16.14 17.98
N LEU A 565 -16.76 -16.68 17.93
CA LEU A 565 -16.44 -17.88 17.16
C LEU A 565 -17.21 -19.10 17.68
N LYS A 566 -17.24 -19.30 19.00
CA LYS A 566 -18.02 -20.38 19.63
C LYS A 566 -19.51 -20.30 19.29
N GLN A 567 -20.11 -19.12 19.47
CA GLN A 567 -21.53 -18.89 19.14
C GLN A 567 -21.80 -19.14 17.64
N GLY A 568 -20.90 -18.65 16.79
CA GLY A 568 -21.01 -18.79 15.35
C GLY A 568 -20.91 -20.24 14.87
N LEU A 569 -20.05 -21.05 15.48
CA LEU A 569 -19.87 -22.48 15.16
C LEU A 569 -21.03 -23.34 15.71
N LEU A 570 -21.49 -23.09 16.94
CA LEU A 570 -22.65 -23.75 17.53
C LEU A 570 -23.94 -23.51 16.72
N ALA A 571 -24.07 -22.33 16.10
CA ALA A 571 -25.20 -21.98 15.25
C ALA A 571 -25.08 -22.51 13.79
N SER A 572 -23.94 -23.08 13.40
CA SER A 572 -23.67 -23.49 12.02
C SER A 572 -24.07 -24.94 11.75
N ASP A 573 -25.07 -25.11 10.88
CA ASP A 573 -25.48 -26.38 10.27
C ASP A 573 -24.88 -26.57 8.86
N ALA A 574 -23.85 -25.80 8.50
CA ALA A 574 -23.14 -26.00 7.23
C ALA A 574 -22.38 -27.34 7.24
N PRO A 575 -22.48 -28.16 6.18
CA PRO A 575 -21.69 -29.38 6.03
C PRO A 575 -20.18 -29.16 6.15
N PHE A 576 -19.67 -28.04 5.61
CA PHE A 576 -18.25 -27.66 5.69
C PHE A 576 -18.11 -26.28 6.37
N LYS A 577 -17.22 -26.21 7.36
CA LYS A 577 -16.96 -25.03 8.19
C LYS A 577 -15.48 -24.69 8.08
N LEU A 578 -15.15 -23.53 7.52
CA LEU A 578 -13.76 -23.15 7.26
C LEU A 578 -13.31 -22.09 8.26
N LEU A 579 -12.30 -22.38 9.07
CA LEU A 579 -11.65 -21.40 9.94
C LEU A 579 -10.47 -20.81 9.17
N ALA A 580 -10.59 -19.56 8.74
CA ALA A 580 -9.67 -18.92 7.80
C ALA A 580 -9.05 -17.66 8.40
N CYS A 581 -7.73 -17.53 8.29
CA CYS A 581 -6.96 -16.34 8.68
C CYS A 581 -5.79 -16.13 7.70
N GLY A 582 -5.12 -14.98 7.76
CA GLY A 582 -3.85 -14.78 7.06
C GLY A 582 -2.77 -15.66 7.67
N MET A 583 -2.58 -15.52 8.98
CA MET A 583 -1.51 -16.17 9.74
C MET A 583 -1.53 -17.71 9.63
N ILE A 584 -0.34 -18.33 9.62
CA ILE A 584 -0.20 -19.80 9.58
C ILE A 584 -0.62 -20.46 10.91
N TRP A 585 -1.38 -21.55 10.84
CA TRP A 585 -1.83 -22.32 12.02
C TRP A 585 -0.73 -23.12 12.74
N ASP A 586 0.49 -23.18 12.21
CA ASP A 586 1.62 -23.96 12.74
C ASP A 586 2.70 -23.06 13.36
N ASP A 587 3.82 -23.67 13.75
CA ASP A 587 5.05 -23.01 14.21
C ASP A 587 6.03 -22.88 13.02
N LYS A 588 6.44 -21.65 12.68
CA LYS A 588 7.37 -21.29 11.59
C LYS A 588 8.80 -21.84 11.79
N LYS A 589 9.13 -22.31 13.00
CA LYS A 589 10.46 -22.85 13.43
C LYS A 589 11.64 -21.89 13.25
N ASN A 590 11.37 -20.59 13.32
CA ASN A 590 12.36 -19.52 13.21
C ASN A 590 12.35 -18.63 14.48
N GLY A 591 12.71 -17.35 14.34
CA GLY A 591 12.69 -16.36 15.44
C GLY A 591 11.50 -15.39 15.40
N GLU A 592 10.60 -15.55 14.42
CA GLU A 592 9.36 -14.76 14.33
C GLU A 592 8.36 -15.24 15.40
N SER A 593 7.28 -14.50 15.63
CA SER A 593 6.30 -14.82 16.68
C SER A 593 4.86 -14.51 16.32
N ASP A 594 4.63 -14.42 15.02
CA ASP A 594 3.36 -14.18 14.37
C ASP A 594 2.86 -15.46 13.68
N ASP A 595 2.74 -16.49 14.49
CA ASP A 595 2.26 -17.78 14.09
C ASP A 595 1.40 -18.38 15.19
N TRP A 596 0.53 -19.33 14.87
CA TRP A 596 -0.23 -20.03 15.91
C TRP A 596 0.68 -20.96 16.74
N GLY A 597 1.93 -21.21 16.32
CA GLY A 597 3.03 -21.76 17.12
C GLY A 597 3.25 -21.01 18.44
N THR A 598 3.25 -19.68 18.37
CA THR A 598 3.38 -18.77 19.50
C THR A 598 2.16 -18.82 20.43
N TYR A 599 0.99 -19.16 19.88
CA TYR A 599 -0.30 -19.20 20.59
C TYR A 599 -0.88 -20.62 20.69
N MET A 600 -0.01 -21.63 20.80
CA MET A 600 -0.42 -23.04 20.86
C MET A 600 -1.39 -23.37 22.02
N HIS A 601 -1.42 -22.57 23.09
CA HIS A 601 -2.45 -22.68 24.14
C HIS A 601 -3.86 -22.37 23.62
N GLU A 602 -4.03 -21.36 22.76
CA GLU A 602 -5.31 -21.07 22.11
C GLU A 602 -5.62 -22.10 21.01
N ARG A 603 -4.63 -22.55 20.24
CA ARG A 603 -4.82 -23.62 19.23
C ARG A 603 -5.32 -24.91 19.87
N GLN A 604 -4.69 -25.33 20.97
CA GLN A 604 -5.06 -26.54 21.70
C GLN A 604 -6.45 -26.41 22.33
N ALA A 605 -6.75 -25.29 22.99
CA ALA A 605 -8.05 -25.07 23.62
C ALA A 605 -9.21 -24.96 22.61
N LEU A 606 -8.97 -24.39 21.42
CA LEU A 606 -9.91 -24.44 20.30
C LEU A 606 -10.20 -25.90 19.90
N GLN A 607 -9.17 -26.71 19.68
CA GLN A 607 -9.32 -28.11 19.28
C GLN A 607 -10.02 -28.96 20.35
N ASP A 608 -9.68 -28.75 21.64
CA ASP A 608 -10.37 -29.38 22.77
C ASP A 608 -11.86 -29.01 22.79
N TRP A 609 -12.19 -27.74 22.56
CA TRP A 609 -13.57 -27.26 22.54
C TRP A 609 -14.37 -27.80 21.35
N LEU A 610 -13.79 -27.86 20.15
CA LEU A 610 -14.40 -28.51 18.97
C LEU A 610 -14.74 -29.98 19.27
N GLY A 611 -13.87 -30.67 20.00
CA GLY A 611 -14.11 -32.03 20.47
C GLY A 611 -15.23 -32.13 21.50
N GLN A 612 -15.24 -31.27 22.51
CA GLN A 612 -16.23 -31.27 23.59
C GLN A 612 -17.66 -31.00 23.07
N GLU A 613 -17.83 -29.98 22.24
CA GLU A 613 -19.12 -29.61 21.65
C GLU A 613 -19.49 -30.44 20.39
N ARG A 614 -18.61 -31.34 19.96
CA ARG A 614 -18.76 -32.19 18.76
C ARG A 614 -19.01 -31.38 17.48
N ILE A 615 -18.20 -30.34 17.27
CA ILE A 615 -18.26 -29.51 16.07
C ILE A 615 -17.56 -30.24 14.90
N GLU A 616 -18.37 -30.66 13.92
CA GLU A 616 -17.93 -31.44 12.77
C GLU A 616 -17.88 -30.61 11.46
N GLY A 617 -17.14 -31.13 10.48
CA GLY A 617 -16.95 -30.48 9.18
C GLY A 617 -15.90 -29.37 9.16
N VAL A 618 -15.04 -29.28 10.18
CA VAL A 618 -14.08 -28.17 10.33
C VAL A 618 -12.78 -28.42 9.54
N ILE A 619 -12.36 -27.39 8.80
CA ILE A 619 -11.06 -27.32 8.10
C ILE A 619 -10.40 -25.98 8.45
N LEU A 620 -9.08 -25.99 8.61
CA LEU A 620 -8.26 -24.81 8.88
C LEU A 620 -7.67 -24.27 7.57
N ILE A 621 -7.66 -22.96 7.37
CA ILE A 621 -7.08 -22.29 6.19
C ILE A 621 -6.17 -21.14 6.65
N GLY A 622 -4.98 -21.05 6.05
CA GLY A 622 -3.97 -20.03 6.34
C GLY A 622 -3.17 -19.61 5.09
N GLY A 623 -2.34 -18.58 5.25
CA GLY A 623 -1.49 -17.95 4.24
C GLY A 623 -0.07 -17.72 4.76
N ASP A 624 0.36 -16.46 4.79
CA ASP A 624 1.62 -15.95 5.36
C ASP A 624 2.92 -16.50 4.70
N ILE A 625 3.25 -17.77 4.88
CA ILE A 625 4.63 -18.28 4.74
C ILE A 625 5.20 -18.39 3.30
N HIS A 626 4.51 -17.87 2.28
CA HIS A 626 4.91 -17.92 0.85
C HIS A 626 5.26 -19.33 0.33
N VAL A 627 4.62 -20.36 0.89
CA VAL A 627 4.72 -21.78 0.50
C VAL A 627 3.33 -22.41 0.62
N SER A 628 2.89 -23.12 -0.42
CA SER A 628 1.59 -23.81 -0.43
C SER A 628 1.72 -25.20 0.18
N ARG A 629 0.86 -25.56 1.15
CA ARG A 629 0.98 -26.81 1.91
C ARG A 629 -0.37 -27.43 2.25
N LEU A 630 -0.39 -28.76 2.39
CA LEU A 630 -1.51 -29.54 2.90
C LEU A 630 -1.04 -30.35 4.11
N LEU A 631 -1.74 -30.22 5.23
CA LEU A 631 -1.46 -30.97 6.46
C LEU A 631 -2.71 -31.69 6.97
N GLN A 632 -2.49 -32.83 7.63
CA GLN A 632 -3.50 -33.64 8.32
C GLN A 632 -3.03 -33.94 9.74
N TYR A 633 -3.66 -33.31 10.73
CA TYR A 633 -3.30 -33.46 12.14
C TYR A 633 -3.91 -34.73 12.76
N GLU A 634 -3.15 -35.36 13.66
CA GLU A 634 -3.56 -36.53 14.44
C GLU A 634 -4.51 -36.15 15.60
N THR A 635 -5.64 -35.53 15.28
CA THR A 635 -6.62 -34.99 16.26
C THR A 635 -7.80 -35.92 16.51
N VAL A 636 -7.76 -37.19 16.08
CA VAL A 636 -8.90 -38.13 16.19
C VAL A 636 -9.32 -38.34 17.65
N GLU A 637 -8.38 -38.49 18.58
CA GLU A 637 -8.72 -38.67 20.01
C GLU A 637 -9.31 -37.41 20.66
N GLN A 638 -8.90 -36.23 20.17
CA GLN A 638 -9.23 -34.92 20.74
C GLN A 638 -10.53 -34.36 20.15
N VAL A 639 -10.55 -34.15 18.83
CA VAL A 639 -11.64 -33.53 18.06
C VAL A 639 -12.67 -34.58 17.63
N GLY A 640 -12.24 -35.81 17.39
CA GLY A 640 -13.07 -36.92 16.91
C GLY A 640 -12.79 -37.36 15.46
N TYR A 641 -12.02 -36.56 14.72
CA TYR A 641 -11.59 -36.76 13.33
C TYR A 641 -10.27 -36.01 13.10
N PRO A 642 -9.50 -36.31 12.03
CA PRO A 642 -8.31 -35.55 11.71
C PRO A 642 -8.69 -34.16 11.18
N LEU A 643 -8.14 -33.10 11.78
CA LEU A 643 -8.24 -31.75 11.24
C LEU A 643 -7.27 -31.60 10.07
N TYR A 644 -7.73 -31.01 8.98
CA TYR A 644 -6.89 -30.65 7.84
C TYR A 644 -6.57 -29.16 7.89
N GLN A 645 -5.35 -28.80 7.47
CA GLN A 645 -4.97 -27.41 7.20
C GLN A 645 -4.56 -27.25 5.75
N PHE A 646 -5.12 -26.22 5.12
CA PHE A 646 -4.78 -25.78 3.78
C PHE A 646 -4.01 -24.45 3.88
N ILE A 647 -2.73 -24.45 3.48
CA ILE A 647 -1.91 -23.23 3.40
C ILE A 647 -1.86 -22.78 1.95
N VAL A 648 -2.26 -21.53 1.70
CA VAL A 648 -2.48 -20.99 0.34
C VAL A 648 -1.74 -19.68 0.18
N SER A 649 -0.42 -19.79 0.05
CA SER A 649 0.50 -18.69 -0.24
C SER A 649 1.56 -19.14 -1.23
N PRO A 650 2.06 -18.28 -2.15
CA PRO A 650 1.66 -16.91 -2.41
C PRO A 650 0.92 -16.71 -3.75
N MET A 651 0.02 -15.74 -3.81
CA MET A 651 -0.61 -15.30 -5.08
C MET A 651 0.33 -14.44 -5.96
N HIS A 652 1.37 -13.83 -5.37
CA HIS A 652 2.43 -13.11 -6.09
C HIS A 652 3.62 -14.00 -6.50
N GLY A 653 4.67 -13.39 -7.06
CA GLY A 653 5.80 -14.08 -7.70
C GLY A 653 6.94 -14.56 -6.79
N SER A 654 6.92 -14.22 -5.50
CA SER A 654 8.00 -14.49 -4.55
C SER A 654 7.65 -15.64 -3.63
N VAL A 655 8.55 -16.61 -3.43
CA VAL A 655 8.41 -17.74 -2.48
C VAL A 655 9.47 -17.63 -1.38
N ILE A 656 9.21 -18.21 -0.20
CA ILE A 656 10.18 -18.24 0.92
C ILE A 656 10.53 -19.69 1.29
N PRO A 657 11.52 -20.32 0.63
CA PRO A 657 11.91 -21.71 0.89
C PRO A 657 12.33 -22.01 2.33
N SER A 658 12.84 -21.00 3.06
CA SER A 658 13.23 -21.16 4.48
C SER A 658 12.04 -21.41 5.41
N LEU A 659 10.81 -21.05 5.02
CA LEU A 659 9.59 -21.33 5.77
C LEU A 659 8.92 -22.66 5.35
N ASN A 660 9.48 -23.39 4.38
CA ASN A 660 9.08 -24.75 4.02
C ASN A 660 9.59 -25.79 5.05
N VAL A 661 9.29 -25.56 6.32
CA VAL A 661 9.86 -26.32 7.44
C VAL A 661 9.20 -27.70 7.59
N PRO A 662 9.98 -28.78 7.86
CA PRO A 662 9.43 -30.12 8.07
C PRO A 662 8.40 -30.14 9.21
N HIS A 663 7.25 -30.79 8.99
CA HIS A 663 6.20 -30.93 9.99
C HIS A 663 5.64 -32.36 9.96
N PRO A 664 5.41 -33.04 11.11
CA PRO A 664 4.97 -34.44 11.13
C PRO A 664 3.59 -34.68 10.52
N ALA A 665 2.73 -33.66 10.47
CA ALA A 665 1.41 -33.71 9.84
C ALA A 665 1.41 -33.37 8.33
N LEU A 666 2.58 -33.10 7.73
CA LEU A 666 2.69 -32.63 6.34
C LEU A 666 2.39 -33.77 5.36
N LEU A 667 1.42 -33.56 4.47
CA LEU A 667 1.14 -34.47 3.35
C LEU A 667 1.81 -33.98 2.07
N GLU A 668 1.60 -32.71 1.70
CA GLU A 668 2.13 -32.11 0.47
C GLU A 668 2.65 -30.69 0.74
N SER A 669 3.66 -30.26 -0.03
CA SER A 669 4.24 -28.91 0.02
C SER A 669 4.79 -28.49 -1.34
N ALA A 670 4.68 -27.21 -1.69
CA ALA A 670 5.25 -26.65 -2.92
C ALA A 670 5.68 -25.17 -2.76
N GLU A 671 6.93 -24.92 -3.13
CA GLU A 671 7.51 -23.58 -3.36
C GLU A 671 7.13 -23.06 -4.76
N GLU A 672 5.84 -23.07 -5.09
CA GLU A 672 5.32 -22.59 -6.38
C GLU A 672 4.75 -21.17 -6.22
N PRO A 673 5.17 -20.19 -7.04
CA PRO A 673 4.58 -18.85 -7.03
C PRO A 673 3.23 -18.79 -7.75
N HIS A 674 2.47 -17.73 -7.50
CA HIS A 674 1.18 -17.47 -8.14
C HIS A 674 0.13 -18.58 -7.96
N VAL A 675 0.05 -19.15 -6.76
CA VAL A 675 -0.88 -20.23 -6.41
C VAL A 675 -2.13 -19.66 -5.73
N PHE A 676 -3.28 -20.24 -6.08
CA PHE A 676 -4.53 -20.12 -5.34
C PHE A 676 -5.11 -21.52 -5.09
N LEU A 677 -6.00 -21.63 -4.11
CA LEU A 677 -6.74 -22.86 -3.82
C LEU A 677 -8.13 -22.77 -4.45
N LYS A 678 -8.50 -23.77 -5.25
CA LYS A 678 -9.88 -24.02 -5.71
C LYS A 678 -10.52 -25.03 -4.77
N LEU A 679 -11.60 -24.63 -4.09
CA LEU A 679 -12.35 -25.47 -3.16
C LEU A 679 -13.74 -25.74 -3.73
N HIS A 680 -14.00 -26.96 -4.19
CA HIS A 680 -15.29 -27.38 -4.73
C HIS A 680 -16.04 -28.25 -3.70
N ALA A 681 -17.24 -27.83 -3.28
CA ALA A 681 -18.07 -28.55 -2.33
C ALA A 681 -19.41 -28.96 -2.98
N ASP A 682 -19.76 -30.24 -2.87
CA ASP A 682 -20.94 -30.84 -3.48
C ASP A 682 -21.78 -31.57 -2.42
N THR A 683 -23.02 -31.11 -2.24
CA THR A 683 -24.02 -31.72 -1.33
C THR A 683 -25.17 -32.42 -2.08
N THR A 684 -25.09 -32.54 -3.40
CA THR A 684 -26.00 -33.35 -4.22
C THR A 684 -25.72 -34.85 -4.08
N VAL A 685 -24.49 -35.21 -3.69
CA VAL A 685 -24.02 -36.57 -3.37
C VAL A 685 -24.08 -36.89 -1.87
N SER A 686 -24.01 -38.18 -1.53
CA SER A 686 -24.04 -38.68 -0.15
C SER A 686 -23.00 -39.80 0.06
N PRO A 687 -22.03 -39.65 0.99
CA PRO A 687 -21.75 -38.45 1.78
C PRO A 687 -21.41 -37.25 0.88
N ALA A 688 -21.69 -36.03 1.36
CA ALA A 688 -21.31 -34.80 0.67
C ALA A 688 -19.78 -34.72 0.52
N THR A 689 -19.29 -34.15 -0.58
CA THR A 689 -17.85 -34.14 -0.89
C THR A 689 -17.27 -32.73 -0.95
N LEU A 690 -15.96 -32.64 -0.73
CA LEU A 690 -15.16 -31.42 -0.80
C LEU A 690 -13.82 -31.76 -1.47
N GLU A 691 -13.53 -31.13 -2.60
CA GLU A 691 -12.25 -31.21 -3.31
C GLU A 691 -11.48 -29.90 -3.11
N ALA A 692 -10.23 -29.99 -2.69
CA ALA A 692 -9.31 -28.88 -2.52
C ALA A 692 -8.12 -29.05 -3.47
N THR A 693 -8.01 -28.16 -4.46
CA THR A 693 -7.02 -28.23 -5.55
C THR A 693 -6.19 -26.94 -5.60
N TRP A 694 -4.88 -27.06 -5.36
CA TRP A 694 -3.94 -25.93 -5.49
C TRP A 694 -3.53 -25.81 -6.95
N MET A 695 -3.65 -24.60 -7.49
CA MET A 695 -3.41 -24.33 -8.90
C MET A 695 -2.65 -23.01 -9.08
N ASN A 696 -1.67 -23.00 -9.98
CA ASN A 696 -0.99 -21.76 -10.35
C ASN A 696 -1.76 -20.98 -11.43
N ARG A 697 -1.38 -19.71 -11.67
CA ARG A 697 -2.03 -18.86 -12.70
C ARG A 697 -2.02 -19.47 -14.12
N GLU A 698 -1.01 -20.26 -14.49
CA GLU A 698 -0.94 -20.96 -15.78
C GLU A 698 -1.99 -22.08 -15.90
N GLY A 699 -2.56 -22.56 -14.79
CA GLY A 699 -3.53 -23.66 -14.75
C GLY A 699 -2.89 -25.03 -14.42
N LYS A 700 -1.64 -25.04 -13.94
CA LYS A 700 -0.98 -26.25 -13.45
C LYS A 700 -1.54 -26.58 -12.07
N VAL A 701 -2.14 -27.77 -11.93
CA VAL A 701 -2.44 -28.37 -10.62
C VAL A 701 -1.13 -28.72 -9.94
N ILE A 702 -0.97 -28.28 -8.69
CA ILE A 702 0.23 -28.48 -7.87
C ILE A 702 0.07 -29.76 -7.04
N PHE A 703 -0.99 -29.81 -6.24
CA PHE A 703 -1.51 -31.00 -5.57
C PHE A 703 -3.00 -30.80 -5.26
N ASN A 704 -3.69 -31.88 -4.88
CA ASN A 704 -5.09 -31.84 -4.47
C ASN A 704 -5.39 -32.86 -3.37
N ILE A 705 -6.53 -32.69 -2.71
CA ILE A 705 -7.13 -33.68 -1.81
C ILE A 705 -8.65 -33.70 -2.03
N GLN A 706 -9.22 -34.91 -2.01
CA GLN A 706 -10.67 -35.11 -1.97
C GLN A 706 -11.05 -35.64 -0.58
N LEU A 707 -12.03 -35.01 0.03
CA LEU A 707 -12.61 -35.34 1.32
C LEU A 707 -14.12 -35.57 1.18
N ASP A 708 -14.69 -36.36 2.08
CA ASP A 708 -16.13 -36.42 2.28
C ASP A 708 -16.54 -35.98 3.70
N ARG A 709 -17.85 -35.76 3.89
CA ARG A 709 -18.42 -35.30 5.16
C ARG A 709 -18.26 -36.33 6.27
N ASP A 710 -18.23 -37.64 5.98
CA ASP A 710 -18.03 -38.70 6.98
C ASP A 710 -16.57 -38.71 7.46
N GLN A 711 -15.57 -38.41 6.61
CA GLN A 711 -14.16 -38.22 7.02
C GLN A 711 -13.94 -37.01 7.94
N LEU A 712 -14.83 -36.02 7.88
CA LEU A 712 -14.86 -34.85 8.78
C LEU A 712 -15.92 -34.98 9.90
N SER A 713 -16.37 -36.21 10.17
CA SER A 713 -17.28 -36.59 11.26
C SER A 713 -16.56 -37.49 12.26
N ARG A 714 -17.14 -37.60 13.47
CA ARG A 714 -16.77 -38.67 14.40
C ARG A 714 -17.04 -40.04 13.79
N ALA A 715 -16.11 -40.96 13.98
CA ALA A 715 -16.34 -42.38 13.68
C ALA A 715 -17.57 -42.88 14.45
N LYS A 716 -18.49 -43.56 13.72
CA LYS A 716 -19.79 -44.05 14.21
C LYS A 716 -19.66 -45.31 15.06
#